data_AF-A0A1C5J0M8-F1
#
_entry.id   AF-A0A1C5J0M8-F1
#
_cell.length_a   1.000
_cell.length_b   1.000
_cell.length_c   1.000
_cell.angle_alpha   90.00
_cell.angle_beta   90.00
_cell.angle_gamma   90.00
#
_symmetry.space_group_name_H-M   'P 1'
#
loop_
_entity.id
_entity.type
_entity.pdbx_description
1 polymer ?
#
loop_
_entity_poly.entity_id
_entity_poly.type
_entity_poly.pdbx_seq_one_letter_code
_entity_poly.pdbx_strand_id
1 'polypeptide(L)'
;MARDIPAGWRIREMLPVRGRLQQYRLQSGVTFRCGRCGRDTTTKTVATLDWDWSAPMCDGCHATLSTTRDAEPVGPIVPEPWKPSVPESRKPRAGETVSASPPGKPQSRAGSQGSPGKPRMGFIQLAAILQDRAAGAKLNPEKRLALKVLADDLIFPVALRYAELLYEGDALVGRHSGKAVPTHAGALARQRVDAVRRFEDRYAQRVAHVRRTSRVPDRLSTLVVREVAREKYDRAFASVVRQRGLRPEAISLPTVRLWSWLATTPGDPTPSAAALPPPVRRLLDMHDEAFVQAVIADAKGTRPEAALEHPAVVERWAACSREIESRFRSARDHCDRALRRPVAKNQRSREIARLRAATRAYAMASARSLMADFSLKALRLEVLRKYGQDRFQQFRIALLKEAAEAVYRVEPGLAAEVARASAEHRRTCPRWSPSNPCLTCGPEVAAVVRERLSSSAGAPGGHTQPEKPSVPAADSGEVETPACTGGPDSFICPNLGRRLSANVGRMVGVTESRYDAGTGRFAFGFVTKHGDWGTGQGKAANEHDAWLQAVCRTGLELAAEVSRVHVLCRDERAASVMQHVLAHRFVAEELGFPVAEQTRKLLLRVIGSRGKVSASAGGCRRQHRGAGAAGRLADLALRAHETGGTEELKAAGDEIAKEFRGLAEKPEVQSPGEAGRPFWMVDRSDAGELRWRAALRRVHLTSGWTELPDGLIATVEDRQRLRLVLNHPGRKSRSVQEESEVLLRCTGERWELHGVVWPRGMLPGTLVTYRWRLSERLIRASSELLPQPERIDQLTYRHRYDIGLVTRENAPGADQGGQELDLSDTAWVMRTLRILGHLSADGSAILAEEALVHNCLELGLPQKWVARVHPAVERLVKERLIGLVWGSLDGSGQPSHPPRRGETRVRLLRYVPRLERLAPPPPPRAAAQSDGREEQVSGFVRRLPAGRQASDEQRELHQEAIRAKRVVNRPLPDGYTFVRPHGRKR
;
A
#
# COMPACT_ATOMS: atom_id res chain seq x y z
N MET A 1 -15.55 -1.36 -35.51
CA MET A 1 -15.19 -2.24 -36.64
C MET A 1 -14.77 -1.36 -37.79
N ALA A 2 -13.47 -1.11 -37.98
CA ALA A 2 -12.99 -0.63 -39.28
C ALA A 2 -13.09 -1.83 -40.22
N ARG A 3 -13.99 -1.76 -41.20
CA ARG A 3 -14.17 -2.83 -42.20
C ARG A 3 -13.05 -2.70 -43.23
N ASP A 4 -12.56 -3.85 -43.71
CA ASP A 4 -11.48 -3.90 -44.68
C ASP A 4 -11.85 -3.16 -45.97
N ILE A 5 -10.84 -2.54 -46.59
CA ILE A 5 -10.95 -1.89 -47.91
C ILE A 5 -11.50 -2.91 -48.92
N PRO A 6 -12.46 -2.56 -49.81
CA PRO A 6 -13.04 -3.52 -50.74
C PRO A 6 -11.95 -4.19 -51.60
N ALA A 7 -12.10 -5.50 -51.82
CA ALA A 7 -11.14 -6.27 -52.59
C ALA A 7 -10.91 -5.63 -53.97
N GLY A 8 -9.63 -5.42 -54.31
CA GLY A 8 -9.23 -4.76 -55.57
C GLY A 8 -8.97 -3.25 -55.46
N TRP A 9 -9.35 -2.60 -54.36
CA TRP A 9 -9.07 -1.17 -54.17
C TRP A 9 -7.70 -0.99 -53.53
N ARG A 10 -6.78 -0.32 -54.24
CA ARG A 10 -5.43 -0.03 -53.74
C ARG A 10 -5.28 1.47 -53.49
N ILE A 11 -5.03 1.86 -52.24
CA ILE A 11 -4.78 3.26 -51.88
C ILE A 11 -3.40 3.67 -52.38
N ARG A 12 -3.35 4.75 -53.17
CA ARG A 12 -2.12 5.42 -53.60
C ARG A 12 -1.69 6.48 -52.59
N GLU A 13 -2.65 7.26 -52.09
CA GLU A 13 -2.39 8.43 -51.24
C GLU A 13 -3.58 8.69 -50.31
N MET A 14 -3.30 9.07 -49.06
CA MET A 14 -4.31 9.55 -48.11
C MET A 14 -4.26 11.07 -48.07
N LEU A 15 -5.39 11.73 -48.33
CA LEU A 15 -5.50 13.19 -48.28
C LEU A 15 -5.76 13.68 -46.83
N PRO A 16 -5.54 14.96 -46.50
CA PRO A 16 -5.77 15.46 -45.13
C PRO A 16 -7.19 15.22 -44.63
N VAL A 17 -7.33 14.74 -43.39
CA VAL A 17 -8.61 14.51 -42.70
C VAL A 17 -9.36 15.85 -42.54
N ARG A 18 -10.67 15.84 -42.78
CA ARG A 18 -11.57 16.98 -42.48
C ARG A 18 -12.70 16.52 -41.56
N GLY A 19 -12.60 16.81 -40.27
CA GLY A 19 -13.55 16.32 -39.27
C GLY A 19 -13.57 14.79 -39.20
N ARG A 20 -14.74 14.19 -39.45
CA ARG A 20 -14.92 12.72 -39.51
C ARG A 20 -14.68 12.13 -40.92
N LEU A 21 -14.32 12.96 -41.89
CA LEU A 21 -14.12 12.56 -43.28
C LEU A 21 -12.65 12.31 -43.57
N GLN A 22 -12.37 11.13 -44.11
CA GLN A 22 -11.06 10.78 -44.68
C GLN A 22 -11.23 10.53 -46.17
N GLN A 23 -10.48 11.26 -47.00
CA GLN A 23 -10.46 11.06 -48.46
C GLN A 23 -9.18 10.31 -48.88
N TYR A 24 -9.31 9.41 -49.83
CA TYR A 24 -8.24 8.58 -50.37
C TYR A 24 -8.18 8.73 -51.88
N ARG A 25 -6.97 8.70 -52.42
CA ARG A 25 -6.72 8.53 -53.84
C ARG A 25 -6.27 7.11 -54.10
N LEU A 26 -6.95 6.40 -54.99
CA LEU A 26 -6.70 5.02 -55.36
C LEU A 26 -5.75 4.93 -56.56
N GLN A 27 -5.10 3.77 -56.74
CA GLN A 27 -4.19 3.51 -57.85
C GLN A 27 -4.91 3.46 -59.21
N SER A 28 -6.12 2.90 -59.24
CA SER A 28 -6.98 2.80 -60.43
C SER A 28 -8.37 3.40 -60.15
N GLY A 29 -9.10 3.75 -61.21
CA GLY A 29 -10.50 4.16 -61.07
C GLY A 29 -11.35 2.98 -60.62
N VAL A 30 -12.25 3.20 -59.68
CA VAL A 30 -13.17 2.18 -59.17
C VAL A 30 -14.60 2.69 -59.31
N THR A 31 -15.52 1.79 -59.64
CA THR A 31 -16.96 2.07 -59.66
C THR A 31 -17.58 1.62 -58.35
N PHE A 32 -18.28 2.52 -57.67
CA PHE A 32 -18.99 2.21 -56.44
C PHE A 32 -20.26 3.04 -56.29
N ARG A 33 -21.22 2.50 -55.55
CA ARG A 33 -22.43 3.21 -55.16
C ARG A 33 -22.14 4.11 -53.97
N CYS A 34 -22.32 5.41 -54.12
CA CYS A 34 -22.09 6.37 -53.05
C CYS A 34 -23.04 6.11 -51.88
N GLY A 35 -22.53 5.84 -50.68
CA GLY A 35 -23.32 5.56 -49.48
C GLY A 35 -24.22 6.72 -49.02
N ARG A 36 -23.98 7.94 -49.53
CA ARG A 36 -24.80 9.12 -49.22
C ARG A 36 -25.84 9.44 -50.28
N CYS A 37 -25.46 9.64 -51.54
CA CYS A 37 -26.40 10.01 -52.61
C CYS A 37 -26.97 8.82 -53.37
N GLY A 38 -26.50 7.60 -53.12
CA GLY A 38 -26.98 6.38 -53.75
C GLY A 38 -26.65 6.23 -55.24
N ARG A 39 -25.89 7.16 -55.85
CA ARG A 39 -25.48 7.11 -57.26
C ARG A 39 -24.21 6.30 -57.45
N ASP A 40 -24.15 5.53 -58.53
CA ASP A 40 -22.92 4.88 -58.95
C ASP A 40 -21.95 5.91 -59.53
N THR A 41 -20.72 5.89 -59.03
CA THR A 41 -19.66 6.83 -59.44
C THR A 41 -18.40 6.05 -59.76
N THR A 42 -17.77 6.38 -60.89
CA THR A 42 -16.45 5.88 -61.25
C THR A 42 -15.42 6.97 -61.04
N THR A 43 -14.52 6.80 -60.07
CA THR A 43 -13.52 7.81 -59.70
C THR A 43 -12.26 7.17 -59.12
N LYS A 44 -11.14 7.91 -59.14
CA LYS A 44 -9.90 7.55 -58.46
C LYS A 44 -9.85 8.07 -57.03
N THR A 45 -10.86 8.81 -56.58
CA THR A 45 -10.92 9.42 -55.26
C THR A 45 -12.19 9.00 -54.54
N VAL A 46 -12.04 8.58 -53.28
CA VAL A 46 -13.16 8.09 -52.46
C VAL A 46 -13.02 8.65 -51.07
N ALA A 47 -14.13 9.04 -50.46
CA ALA A 47 -14.16 9.46 -49.07
C ALA A 47 -14.89 8.44 -48.21
N THR A 48 -14.49 8.30 -46.96
CA THR A 48 -15.19 7.50 -45.95
C THR A 48 -15.52 8.38 -44.76
N LEU A 49 -16.66 8.12 -44.11
CA LEU A 49 -16.99 8.67 -42.81
C LEU A 49 -16.50 7.70 -41.74
N ASP A 50 -15.69 8.17 -40.78
CA ASP A 50 -15.09 7.35 -39.72
C ASP A 50 -14.44 6.05 -40.21
N TRP A 51 -13.78 6.10 -41.37
CA TRP A 51 -13.08 4.96 -41.96
C TRP A 51 -13.99 3.79 -42.37
N ASP A 52 -15.31 4.02 -42.54
CA ASP A 52 -16.26 3.01 -43.01
C ASP A 52 -16.21 2.84 -44.53
N TRP A 53 -15.51 1.80 -44.97
CA TRP A 53 -15.40 1.39 -46.37
C TRP A 53 -16.65 0.71 -46.93
N SER A 54 -17.66 0.39 -46.11
CA SER A 54 -18.91 -0.21 -46.59
C SER A 54 -19.92 0.80 -47.12
N ALA A 55 -19.70 2.09 -46.85
CA ALA A 55 -20.50 3.20 -47.37
C ALA A 55 -19.61 4.30 -47.98
N PRO A 56 -18.80 3.99 -49.03
CA PRO A 56 -17.89 4.95 -49.63
C PRO A 56 -18.66 6.13 -50.23
N MET A 57 -18.11 7.33 -50.15
CA MET A 57 -18.72 8.56 -50.63
C MET A 57 -17.99 9.08 -51.87
N CYS A 58 -18.77 9.56 -52.85
CA CYS A 58 -18.23 10.24 -54.02
C CYS A 58 -17.70 11.64 -53.64
N ASP A 59 -16.84 12.19 -54.49
CA ASP A 59 -16.20 13.49 -54.25
C ASP A 59 -17.21 14.63 -54.10
N GLY A 60 -18.35 14.57 -54.82
CA GLY A 60 -19.43 15.55 -54.68
C GLY A 60 -20.04 15.56 -53.28
N CYS A 61 -20.38 14.39 -52.73
CA CYS A 61 -20.92 14.28 -51.37
C CYS A 61 -19.90 14.67 -50.31
N HIS A 62 -18.63 14.34 -50.52
CA HIS A 62 -17.53 14.76 -49.65
C HIS A 62 -17.38 16.29 -49.65
N ALA A 63 -17.38 16.93 -50.82
CA ALA A 63 -17.27 18.39 -50.94
C ALA A 63 -18.41 19.09 -50.18
N THR A 64 -19.66 18.64 -50.33
CA THR A 64 -20.82 19.18 -49.62
C THR A 64 -20.74 18.98 -48.10
N LEU A 65 -20.20 17.85 -47.61
CA LEU A 65 -19.99 17.66 -46.16
C LEU A 65 -18.83 18.49 -45.63
N SER A 66 -17.80 18.71 -46.44
CA SER A 66 -16.63 19.48 -46.04
C SER A 66 -16.92 20.98 -45.88
N THR A 67 -18.04 21.48 -46.42
CA THR A 67 -18.49 22.87 -46.29
C THR A 67 -19.50 23.09 -45.18
N THR A 68 -20.03 22.04 -44.55
CA THR A 68 -20.99 22.17 -43.43
C THR A 68 -20.26 22.38 -42.10
N ARG A 69 -20.74 23.32 -41.27
CA ARG A 69 -20.08 23.88 -40.08
C ARG A 69 -19.80 22.91 -38.91
N ASP A 70 -20.07 21.61 -39.06
CA ASP A 70 -19.90 20.58 -38.01
C ASP A 70 -18.51 19.91 -38.00
N ALA A 71 -17.54 20.41 -38.79
CA ALA A 71 -16.18 19.91 -38.80
C ALA A 71 -15.28 20.64 -37.78
N GLU A 72 -15.52 20.43 -36.47
CA GLU A 72 -14.47 20.69 -35.48
C GLU A 72 -13.26 19.75 -35.72
N PRO A 73 -12.02 20.23 -35.60
CA PRO A 73 -10.84 19.40 -35.81
C PRO A 73 -10.66 18.42 -34.66
N VAL A 74 -11.09 17.17 -34.86
CA VAL A 74 -10.62 16.04 -34.06
C VAL A 74 -9.15 15.81 -34.44
N GLY A 75 -8.24 15.89 -33.46
CA GLY A 75 -6.81 15.64 -33.67
C GLY A 75 -6.58 14.26 -34.34
N PRO A 76 -5.55 14.11 -35.18
CA PRO A 76 -5.42 12.97 -36.06
C PRO A 76 -5.19 11.68 -35.24
N ILE A 77 -6.16 10.77 -35.26
CA ILE A 77 -5.96 9.37 -34.89
C ILE A 77 -5.34 8.70 -36.13
N VAL A 78 -4.01 8.71 -36.21
CA VAL A 78 -3.25 7.99 -37.25
C VAL A 78 -2.95 6.58 -36.74
N PRO A 79 -3.46 5.49 -37.36
CA PRO A 79 -2.79 4.20 -37.31
C PRO A 79 -1.43 4.36 -37.99
N GLU A 80 -0.34 3.87 -37.38
CA GLU A 80 1.04 3.99 -37.89
C GLU A 80 1.17 3.77 -39.43
N PRO A 81 2.12 4.45 -40.10
CA PRO A 81 2.24 4.40 -41.55
C PRO A 81 2.52 2.98 -42.06
N TRP A 82 1.53 2.44 -42.77
CA TRP A 82 1.60 1.20 -43.53
C TRP A 82 2.69 1.31 -44.61
N LYS A 83 3.74 0.47 -44.51
CA LYS A 83 4.71 0.25 -45.59
C LYS A 83 4.28 -1.01 -46.37
N PRO A 84 4.04 -0.94 -47.68
CA PRO A 84 3.77 -2.14 -48.46
C PRO A 84 5.04 -3.00 -48.54
N SER A 85 4.94 -4.25 -48.11
CA SER A 85 5.98 -5.26 -48.27
C SER A 85 6.05 -5.68 -49.75
N VAL A 86 7.18 -5.40 -50.40
CA VAL A 86 7.56 -6.03 -51.67
C VAL A 86 8.26 -7.36 -51.33
N PRO A 87 7.93 -8.50 -51.97
CA PRO A 87 8.65 -9.74 -51.76
C PRO A 87 9.96 -9.71 -52.56
N GLU A 88 11.11 -9.64 -51.86
CA GLU A 88 12.43 -9.82 -52.48
C GLU A 88 12.73 -11.29 -52.73
N SER A 89 13.06 -11.60 -53.99
CA SER A 89 13.49 -12.91 -54.48
C SER A 89 14.85 -13.32 -53.89
N ARG A 90 14.90 -14.48 -53.25
CA ARG A 90 16.14 -15.16 -52.83
C ARG A 90 16.94 -15.64 -54.05
N LYS A 91 18.22 -15.29 -54.11
CA LYS A 91 19.28 -16.08 -54.79
C LYS A 91 20.35 -16.49 -53.77
N PRO A 92 20.93 -17.70 -53.88
CA PRO A 92 21.87 -18.23 -52.89
C PRO A 92 23.30 -17.71 -53.11
N ARG A 93 24.06 -17.59 -52.02
CA ARG A 93 25.50 -17.28 -52.01
C ARG A 93 26.32 -18.57 -52.08
N ALA A 94 27.39 -18.52 -52.86
CA ALA A 94 28.56 -19.40 -52.77
C ALA A 94 29.82 -18.52 -52.69
N GLY A 95 30.83 -18.97 -51.94
CA GLY A 95 32.22 -18.50 -52.08
C GLY A 95 32.80 -17.79 -50.85
N GLU A 96 33.64 -18.53 -50.12
CA GLU A 96 34.56 -18.10 -49.06
C GLU A 96 35.66 -17.15 -49.57
N THR A 97 36.29 -16.36 -48.69
CA THR A 97 37.69 -16.57 -48.23
C THR A 97 38.21 -15.42 -47.35
N VAL A 98 39.17 -15.81 -46.52
CA VAL A 98 39.85 -15.10 -45.42
C VAL A 98 40.94 -14.15 -45.93
N SER A 99 41.12 -12.96 -45.32
CA SER A 99 42.45 -12.37 -45.09
C SER A 99 42.43 -11.17 -44.12
N ALA A 100 43.55 -10.95 -43.43
CA ALA A 100 43.72 -10.10 -42.24
C ALA A 100 44.61 -8.86 -42.48
N SER A 101 44.47 -7.86 -41.57
CA SER A 101 45.37 -6.71 -41.21
C SER A 101 45.09 -5.33 -41.87
N PRO A 102 45.54 -4.18 -41.31
CA PRO A 102 45.59 -3.67 -39.91
C PRO A 102 45.00 -2.20 -39.81
N PRO A 103 45.13 -1.41 -38.71
CA PRO A 103 44.14 -0.39 -38.34
C PRO A 103 44.40 1.01 -38.95
N GLY A 104 43.37 1.57 -39.61
CA GLY A 104 43.33 2.94 -40.13
C GLY A 104 42.33 3.83 -39.37
N LYS A 105 42.75 5.06 -39.10
CA LYS A 105 42.09 6.16 -38.35
C LYS A 105 40.60 6.42 -38.74
N PRO A 106 39.77 6.95 -37.83
CA PRO A 106 38.36 7.19 -38.10
C PRO A 106 38.18 8.44 -38.97
N GLN A 107 37.74 8.25 -40.22
CA GLN A 107 37.17 9.32 -41.04
C GLN A 107 35.67 9.41 -40.82
N SER A 108 35.21 10.65 -40.66
CA SER A 108 33.83 11.05 -40.65
C SER A 108 33.15 10.70 -41.98
N ARG A 109 31.89 10.25 -41.92
CA ARG A 109 30.95 10.51 -43.01
C ARG A 109 29.52 10.60 -42.51
N ALA A 110 28.98 11.78 -42.77
CA ALA A 110 27.58 12.11 -42.77
C ALA A 110 26.81 11.29 -43.82
N GLY A 111 25.50 11.14 -43.59
CA GLY A 111 24.57 10.74 -44.65
C GLY A 111 23.43 9.83 -44.19
N SER A 112 22.57 10.31 -43.30
CA SER A 112 21.25 9.72 -43.08
C SER A 112 20.25 10.85 -42.86
N GLN A 113 19.64 11.32 -43.95
CA GLN A 113 18.44 12.12 -43.91
C GLN A 113 17.28 11.25 -43.40
N GLY A 114 17.10 11.25 -42.08
CA GLY A 114 15.89 10.82 -41.39
C GLY A 114 15.33 11.99 -40.59
N SER A 115 14.01 12.04 -40.39
CA SER A 115 13.29 13.04 -39.58
C SER A 115 14.07 13.49 -38.35
N PRO A 116 13.98 14.78 -37.92
CA PRO A 116 14.85 15.35 -36.89
C PRO A 116 14.82 14.49 -35.63
N GLY A 117 15.84 13.65 -35.48
CA GLY A 117 15.90 12.65 -34.43
C GLY A 117 15.98 13.35 -33.09
N LYS A 118 15.10 12.97 -32.15
CA LYS A 118 15.21 13.42 -30.75
C LYS A 118 16.66 13.23 -30.28
N PRO A 119 17.28 14.25 -29.65
CA PRO A 119 18.63 14.11 -29.13
C PRO A 119 18.69 12.93 -28.15
N ARG A 120 19.50 11.90 -28.47
CA ARG A 120 19.75 10.75 -27.60
C ARG A 120 20.79 11.13 -26.56
N MET A 121 20.35 11.82 -25.51
CA MET A 121 21.21 12.25 -24.40
C MET A 121 20.87 11.45 -23.14
N GLY A 122 21.87 10.80 -22.53
CA GLY A 122 21.68 10.06 -21.28
C GLY A 122 21.43 10.97 -20.07
N PHE A 123 20.83 10.46 -19.00
CA PHE A 123 20.47 11.29 -17.83
C PHE A 123 21.69 11.90 -17.13
N ILE A 124 22.86 11.27 -17.20
CA ILE A 124 24.11 11.80 -16.63
C ILE A 124 24.55 13.08 -17.38
N GLN A 125 24.49 13.06 -18.72
CA GLN A 125 24.83 14.22 -19.55
C GLN A 125 23.81 15.34 -19.34
N LEU A 126 22.53 15.00 -19.29
CA LEU A 126 21.46 15.95 -19.01
C LEU A 126 21.58 16.56 -17.60
N ALA A 127 21.97 15.76 -16.61
CA ALA A 127 22.23 16.23 -15.25
C ALA A 127 23.38 17.24 -15.22
N ALA A 128 24.47 17.02 -15.95
CA ALA A 128 25.56 17.99 -16.06
C ALA A 128 25.07 19.33 -16.64
N ILE A 129 24.22 19.31 -17.67
CA ILE A 129 23.60 20.52 -18.23
C ILE A 129 22.70 21.23 -17.21
N LEU A 130 21.93 20.45 -16.44
CA LEU A 130 21.08 20.98 -15.36
C LEU A 130 21.91 21.61 -14.23
N GLN A 131 23.08 21.05 -13.91
CA GLN A 131 24.01 21.61 -12.96
C GLN A 131 24.65 22.90 -13.49
N ASP A 132 25.15 22.91 -14.72
CA ASP A 132 25.66 24.11 -15.40
C ASP A 132 24.62 25.25 -15.33
N ARG A 133 23.36 24.93 -15.66
CA ARG A 133 22.25 25.89 -15.60
C ARG A 133 22.00 26.40 -14.19
N ALA A 134 21.98 25.50 -13.20
CA ALA A 134 21.72 25.85 -11.81
C ALA A 134 22.84 26.73 -11.23
N ALA A 135 24.08 26.53 -11.66
CA ALA A 135 25.24 27.36 -11.32
C ALA A 135 25.29 28.71 -12.08
N GLY A 136 24.31 28.99 -12.95
CA GLY A 136 24.27 30.23 -13.74
C GLY A 136 25.18 30.26 -14.97
N ALA A 137 25.74 29.11 -15.40
CA ALA A 137 26.56 29.05 -16.59
C ALA A 137 25.72 29.34 -17.86
N LYS A 138 26.31 30.09 -18.80
CA LYS A 138 25.69 30.35 -20.12
C LYS A 138 25.67 29.05 -20.93
N LEU A 139 24.50 28.42 -21.02
CA LEU A 139 24.30 27.26 -21.89
C LEU A 139 24.37 27.65 -23.37
N ASN A 140 25.04 26.86 -24.20
CA ASN A 140 25.01 27.00 -25.65
C ASN A 140 23.60 26.65 -26.23
N PRO A 141 23.27 27.04 -27.46
CA PRO A 141 21.95 26.81 -28.05
C PRO A 141 21.53 25.34 -28.07
N GLU A 142 22.47 24.43 -28.33
CA GLU A 142 22.23 22.98 -28.37
C GLU A 142 21.81 22.43 -27.00
N LYS A 143 22.50 22.79 -25.92
CA LYS A 143 22.14 22.39 -24.55
C LYS A 143 20.77 22.95 -24.15
N ARG A 144 20.42 24.17 -24.56
CA ARG A 144 19.08 24.76 -24.31
C ARG A 144 17.99 24.01 -25.08
N LEU A 145 18.26 23.66 -26.33
CA LEU A 145 17.34 22.87 -27.15
C LEU A 145 17.14 21.48 -26.53
N ALA A 146 18.20 20.81 -26.07
CA ALA A 146 18.10 19.52 -25.39
C ALA A 146 17.22 19.59 -24.14
N LEU A 147 17.39 20.60 -23.29
CA LEU A 147 16.53 20.82 -22.12
C LEU A 147 15.06 21.04 -22.50
N LYS A 148 14.80 21.78 -23.58
CA LYS A 148 13.44 22.05 -24.07
C LYS A 148 12.78 20.80 -24.63
N VAL A 149 13.50 20.02 -25.44
CA VAL A 149 12.97 18.81 -26.10
C VAL A 149 12.77 17.67 -25.10
N LEU A 150 13.66 17.54 -24.13
CA LEU A 150 13.61 16.45 -23.14
C LEU A 150 12.80 16.79 -21.89
N ALA A 151 12.32 18.03 -21.73
CA ALA A 151 11.56 18.46 -20.55
C ALA A 151 10.35 17.56 -20.22
N ASP A 152 9.76 16.97 -21.26
CA ASP A 152 8.60 16.08 -21.18
C ASP A 152 8.95 14.58 -21.21
N ASP A 153 10.22 14.24 -21.38
CA ASP A 153 10.72 12.87 -21.43
C ASP A 153 10.93 12.30 -20.02
N LEU A 154 10.86 10.97 -19.87
CA LEU A 154 11.09 10.27 -18.60
C LEU A 154 12.49 10.53 -18.04
N ILE A 155 13.45 10.79 -18.92
CA ILE A 155 14.86 10.97 -18.54
C ILE A 155 15.12 12.29 -17.80
N PHE A 156 14.24 13.29 -17.95
CA PHE A 156 14.41 14.61 -17.35
C PHE A 156 14.26 14.63 -15.82
N PRO A 157 13.17 14.12 -15.21
CA PRO A 157 13.08 13.99 -13.76
C PRO A 157 14.17 13.07 -13.16
N VAL A 158 14.64 12.07 -13.90
CA VAL A 158 15.77 11.21 -13.52
C VAL A 158 17.08 12.00 -13.47
N ALA A 159 17.36 12.81 -14.50
CA ALA A 159 18.52 13.69 -14.54
C ALA A 159 18.49 14.75 -13.43
N LEU A 160 17.31 15.34 -13.16
CA LEU A 160 17.12 16.26 -12.04
C LEU A 160 17.42 15.60 -10.70
N ARG A 161 16.98 14.35 -10.48
CA ARG A 161 17.28 13.60 -9.26
C ARG A 161 18.78 13.35 -9.09
N TYR A 162 19.45 12.96 -10.17
CA TYR A 162 20.90 12.75 -10.14
C TYR A 162 21.65 14.06 -9.82
N ALA A 163 21.30 15.15 -10.52
CA ALA A 163 21.90 16.48 -10.30
C ALA A 163 21.65 17.02 -8.88
N GLU A 164 20.42 16.90 -8.37
CA GLU A 164 20.04 17.28 -7.00
C GLU A 164 20.95 16.61 -5.96
N LEU A 165 21.10 15.28 -6.05
CA LEU A 165 21.86 14.51 -5.07
C LEU A 165 23.37 14.70 -5.19
N LEU A 166 23.89 14.97 -6.40
CA LEU A 166 25.28 15.38 -6.56
C LEU A 166 25.55 16.71 -5.85
N TYR A 167 24.66 17.70 -6.00
CA TYR A 167 24.78 18.97 -5.28
C TYR A 167 24.66 18.82 -3.75
N GLU A 168 23.72 18.00 -3.27
CA GLU A 168 23.64 17.67 -1.83
C GLU A 168 24.97 17.04 -1.34
N GLY A 169 25.60 16.20 -2.17
CA GLY A 169 26.91 15.63 -1.92
C GLY A 169 28.06 16.61 -1.90
N ASP A 170 28.11 17.50 -2.89
CA ASP A 170 29.13 18.54 -2.95
C ASP A 170 28.99 19.51 -1.76
N ALA A 171 27.77 19.77 -1.31
CA ALA A 171 27.51 20.52 -0.07
C ALA A 171 28.00 19.78 1.18
N LEU A 172 27.77 18.46 1.29
CA LEU A 172 28.32 17.61 2.35
C LEU A 172 29.85 17.66 2.37
N VAL A 173 30.48 17.50 1.20
CA VAL A 173 31.93 17.54 1.04
C VAL A 173 32.49 18.92 1.38
N GLY A 174 31.84 20.00 0.89
CA GLY A 174 32.23 21.38 1.13
C GLY A 174 32.31 21.72 2.61
N ARG A 175 31.34 21.25 3.41
CA ARG A 175 31.34 21.39 4.88
C ARG A 175 32.59 20.80 5.53
N HIS A 176 33.12 19.69 5.00
CA HIS A 176 34.28 19.02 5.57
C HIS A 176 35.62 19.51 4.99
N SER A 177 35.62 20.03 3.77
CA SER A 177 36.82 20.54 3.09
C SER A 177 37.05 22.04 3.25
N GLY A 178 36.14 22.78 3.91
CA GLY A 178 36.20 24.25 4.02
C GLY A 178 35.97 24.98 2.70
N LYS A 179 35.38 24.31 1.70
CA LYS A 179 35.05 24.92 0.40
C LYS A 179 33.64 25.51 0.45
N ALA A 180 33.38 26.52 -0.37
CA ALA A 180 32.06 27.11 -0.50
C ALA A 180 30.98 26.04 -0.75
N VAL A 181 29.88 26.12 0.00
CA VAL A 181 28.78 25.15 -0.05
C VAL A 181 27.84 25.55 -1.21
N PRO A 182 27.58 24.66 -2.18
CA PRO A 182 26.61 24.94 -3.23
C PRO A 182 25.19 25.12 -2.66
N THR A 183 24.45 26.13 -3.14
CA THR A 183 23.11 26.49 -2.63
C THR A 183 21.94 26.07 -3.55
N HIS A 184 22.22 25.42 -4.68
CA HIS A 184 21.22 25.18 -5.73
C HIS A 184 20.42 23.87 -5.62
N ALA A 185 20.75 22.98 -4.67
CA ALA A 185 20.07 21.69 -4.50
C ALA A 185 18.55 21.84 -4.32
N GLY A 186 18.11 22.84 -3.55
CA GLY A 186 16.68 23.10 -3.31
C GLY A 186 15.91 23.51 -4.57
N ALA A 187 16.54 24.23 -5.50
CA ALA A 187 15.90 24.61 -6.76
C ALA A 187 15.71 23.40 -7.70
N LEU A 188 16.72 22.54 -7.79
CA LEU A 188 16.64 21.29 -8.56
C LEU A 188 15.62 20.32 -7.96
N ALA A 189 15.55 20.23 -6.62
CA ALA A 189 14.55 19.42 -5.93
C ALA A 189 13.12 19.85 -6.25
N ARG A 190 12.83 21.17 -6.26
CA ARG A 190 11.51 21.69 -6.67
C ARG A 190 11.19 21.35 -8.12
N GLN A 191 12.12 21.61 -9.04
CA GLN A 191 11.93 21.25 -10.46
C GLN A 191 11.69 19.76 -10.66
N ARG A 192 12.38 18.90 -9.89
CA ARG A 192 12.15 17.46 -9.89
C ARG A 192 10.74 17.14 -9.45
N VAL A 193 10.28 17.65 -8.31
CA VAL A 193 8.93 17.40 -7.78
C VAL A 193 7.87 17.77 -8.82
N ASP A 194 8.01 18.93 -9.47
CA ASP A 194 7.09 19.36 -10.51
C ASP A 194 7.13 18.46 -11.75
N ALA A 195 8.32 18.04 -12.18
CA ALA A 195 8.49 17.14 -13.31
C ALA A 195 7.90 15.74 -13.04
N VAL A 196 8.09 15.20 -11.83
CA VAL A 196 7.48 13.94 -11.40
C VAL A 196 5.95 14.08 -11.39
N ARG A 197 5.40 15.15 -10.81
CA ARG A 197 3.95 15.39 -10.79
C ARG A 197 3.35 15.43 -12.19
N ARG A 198 3.96 16.19 -13.12
CA ARG A 198 3.52 16.23 -14.53
C ARG A 198 3.57 14.87 -15.21
N PHE A 199 4.53 14.01 -14.85
CA PHE A 199 4.56 12.65 -15.35
C PHE A 199 3.40 11.81 -14.80
N GLU A 200 3.17 11.84 -13.48
CA GLU A 200 2.06 11.12 -12.84
C GLU A 200 0.70 11.51 -13.40
N ASP A 201 0.45 12.82 -13.57
CA ASP A 201 -0.81 13.33 -14.11
C ASP A 201 -1.06 12.80 -15.53
N ARG A 202 -0.03 12.85 -16.40
CA ARG A 202 -0.11 12.30 -17.76
C ARG A 202 -0.30 10.79 -17.77
N TYR A 203 0.38 10.08 -16.88
CA TYR A 203 0.20 8.63 -16.73
C TYR A 203 -1.25 8.31 -16.32
N ALA A 204 -1.79 8.99 -15.32
CA ALA A 204 -3.17 8.83 -14.87
C ALA A 204 -4.19 9.12 -15.98
N GLN A 205 -3.99 10.22 -16.73
CA GLN A 205 -4.82 10.57 -17.88
C GLN A 205 -4.78 9.49 -18.97
N ARG A 206 -3.60 8.97 -19.29
CA ARG A 206 -3.43 7.89 -20.29
C ARG A 206 -4.08 6.60 -19.83
N VAL A 207 -3.93 6.22 -18.56
CA VAL A 207 -4.62 5.05 -17.99
C VAL A 207 -6.14 5.22 -18.06
N ALA A 208 -6.66 6.40 -17.70
CA ALA A 208 -8.09 6.70 -17.80
C ALA A 208 -8.59 6.68 -19.25
N HIS A 209 -7.80 7.18 -20.20
CA HIS A 209 -8.12 7.11 -21.63
C HIS A 209 -8.16 5.66 -22.12
N VAL A 210 -7.12 4.86 -21.85
CA VAL A 210 -7.06 3.45 -22.26
C VAL A 210 -8.21 2.66 -21.65
N ARG A 211 -8.55 2.86 -20.37
CA ARG A 211 -9.69 2.20 -19.73
C ARG A 211 -11.04 2.60 -20.35
N ARG A 212 -11.18 3.83 -20.85
CA ARG A 212 -12.39 4.28 -21.53
C ARG A 212 -12.54 3.67 -22.92
N THR A 213 -11.44 3.51 -23.66
CA THR A 213 -11.45 2.95 -25.02
C THR A 213 -11.43 1.42 -25.03
N SER A 214 -10.93 0.78 -23.97
CA SER A 214 -10.90 -0.68 -23.79
C SER A 214 -12.26 -1.20 -23.33
N ARG A 215 -13.28 -1.11 -24.19
CA ARG A 215 -14.62 -1.67 -23.93
C ARG A 215 -14.97 -2.68 -24.99
N VAL A 216 -14.42 -3.89 -24.85
CA VAL A 216 -15.05 -5.09 -25.40
C VAL A 216 -15.55 -5.93 -24.23
N PRO A 217 -16.77 -5.68 -23.78
CA PRO A 217 -17.38 -6.36 -22.64
C PRO A 217 -17.50 -7.88 -22.85
N ASP A 218 -17.20 -8.64 -21.80
CA ASP A 218 -17.52 -10.06 -21.74
C ASP A 218 -19.02 -10.27 -21.97
N ARG A 219 -19.37 -11.32 -22.73
CA ARG A 219 -20.78 -11.67 -22.93
C ARG A 219 -21.40 -12.04 -21.58
N LEU A 220 -22.57 -11.44 -21.27
CA LEU A 220 -23.32 -11.68 -20.03
C LEU A 220 -23.46 -13.18 -19.72
N SER A 221 -23.78 -14.00 -20.72
CA SER A 221 -23.89 -15.45 -20.58
C SER A 221 -22.63 -16.10 -20.01
N THR A 222 -21.45 -15.67 -20.45
CA THR A 222 -20.17 -16.22 -20.01
C THR A 222 -19.84 -15.81 -18.57
N LEU A 223 -20.19 -14.58 -18.19
CA LEU A 223 -20.08 -14.12 -16.79
C LEU A 223 -21.00 -14.91 -15.86
N VAL A 224 -22.23 -15.18 -16.31
CA VAL A 224 -23.22 -15.96 -15.55
C VAL A 224 -22.74 -17.39 -15.35
N VAL A 225 -22.28 -18.07 -16.41
CA VAL A 225 -21.74 -19.45 -16.28
C VAL A 225 -20.58 -19.51 -15.31
N ARG A 226 -19.64 -18.56 -15.40
CA ARG A 226 -18.50 -18.50 -14.49
C ARG A 226 -18.95 -18.38 -13.03
N GLU A 227 -19.96 -17.57 -12.76
CA GLU A 227 -20.48 -17.36 -11.42
C GLU A 227 -21.28 -18.56 -10.88
N VAL A 228 -22.06 -19.24 -11.73
CA VAL A 228 -22.90 -20.38 -11.34
C VAL A 228 -22.09 -21.67 -11.22
N ALA A 229 -21.22 -21.96 -12.20
CA ALA A 229 -20.50 -23.24 -12.30
C ALA A 229 -19.12 -23.24 -11.62
N ARG A 230 -18.58 -22.06 -11.25
CA ARG A 230 -17.30 -21.83 -10.54
C ARG A 230 -16.21 -22.85 -10.88
N GLU A 231 -15.98 -23.84 -10.01
CA GLU A 231 -14.93 -24.86 -10.16
C GLU A 231 -15.00 -25.65 -11.49
N LYS A 232 -16.22 -25.94 -11.99
CA LYS A 232 -16.40 -26.63 -13.27
C LYS A 232 -15.99 -25.73 -14.43
N TYR A 233 -16.33 -24.45 -14.36
CA TYR A 233 -15.88 -23.45 -15.34
C TYR A 233 -14.37 -23.25 -15.27
N ASP A 234 -13.78 -23.14 -14.08
CA ASP A 234 -12.33 -22.95 -13.93
C ASP A 234 -11.54 -24.15 -14.49
N ARG A 235 -12.03 -25.39 -14.28
CA ARG A 235 -11.45 -26.60 -14.91
C ARG A 235 -11.59 -26.59 -16.43
N ALA A 236 -12.77 -26.27 -16.94
CA ALA A 236 -13.01 -26.17 -18.39
C ALA A 236 -12.14 -25.10 -19.04
N PHE A 237 -12.03 -23.94 -18.39
CA PHE A 237 -11.20 -22.83 -18.82
C PHE A 237 -9.71 -23.19 -18.82
N ALA A 238 -9.19 -23.82 -17.76
CA ALA A 238 -7.82 -24.31 -17.71
C ALA A 238 -7.55 -25.35 -18.80
N SER A 239 -8.52 -26.20 -19.14
CA SER A 239 -8.40 -27.15 -20.26
C SER A 239 -8.28 -26.44 -21.61
N VAL A 240 -9.17 -25.49 -21.90
CA VAL A 240 -9.15 -24.70 -23.16
C VAL A 240 -7.84 -23.94 -23.32
N VAL A 241 -7.36 -23.29 -22.25
CA VAL A 241 -6.08 -22.58 -22.25
C VAL A 241 -4.91 -23.52 -22.56
N ARG A 242 -4.87 -24.70 -21.91
CA ARG A 242 -3.82 -25.71 -22.16
C ARG A 242 -3.86 -26.26 -23.59
N GLN A 243 -5.04 -26.53 -24.14
CA GLN A 243 -5.21 -26.99 -25.52
C GLN A 243 -4.69 -25.97 -26.55
N ARG A 244 -4.70 -24.68 -26.20
CA ARG A 244 -4.18 -23.60 -27.04
C ARG A 244 -2.69 -23.32 -26.82
N GLY A 245 -2.01 -24.10 -25.98
CA GLY A 245 -0.60 -23.88 -25.62
C GLY A 245 -0.35 -22.58 -24.84
N LEU A 246 -1.39 -22.03 -24.21
CA LEU A 246 -1.33 -20.78 -23.46
C LEU A 246 -1.11 -21.06 -21.97
N ARG A 247 -0.63 -20.04 -21.25
CA ARG A 247 -0.60 -20.06 -19.78
C ARG A 247 -1.94 -19.57 -19.20
N PRO A 248 -2.38 -20.03 -18.02
CA PRO A 248 -3.61 -19.56 -17.36
C PRO A 248 -3.71 -18.03 -17.24
N GLU A 249 -2.57 -17.36 -17.07
CA GLU A 249 -2.48 -15.92 -16.89
C GLU A 249 -2.49 -15.14 -18.22
N ALA A 250 -2.35 -15.82 -19.37
CA ALA A 250 -2.15 -15.17 -20.68
C ALA A 250 -3.32 -14.28 -21.11
N ILE A 251 -4.53 -14.56 -20.63
CA ILE A 251 -5.73 -13.78 -20.98
C ILE A 251 -6.15 -12.77 -19.91
N SER A 252 -5.51 -12.82 -18.73
CA SER A 252 -5.81 -11.91 -17.63
C SER A 252 -4.90 -10.70 -17.70
N LEU A 253 -5.35 -9.57 -17.16
CA LEU A 253 -4.48 -8.41 -17.02
C LEU A 253 -3.38 -8.74 -15.99
N PRO A 254 -2.10 -8.83 -16.38
CA PRO A 254 -1.04 -9.23 -15.46
C PRO A 254 -0.75 -8.11 -14.46
N THR A 255 -0.47 -8.48 -13.20
CA THR A 255 0.03 -7.57 -12.16
C THR A 255 1.54 -7.69 -11.95
N VAL A 256 2.12 -8.80 -12.40
CA VAL A 256 3.54 -9.15 -12.35
C VAL A 256 3.98 -9.79 -13.66
N ARG A 257 5.28 -9.79 -13.94
CA ARG A 257 5.87 -10.33 -15.18
C ARG A 257 5.27 -9.66 -16.42
N LEU A 258 5.02 -8.36 -16.32
CA LEU A 258 4.41 -7.51 -17.35
C LEU A 258 5.15 -7.63 -18.68
N TRP A 259 6.48 -7.63 -18.67
CA TRP A 259 7.26 -7.76 -19.91
C TRP A 259 7.12 -9.16 -20.52
N SER A 260 7.22 -10.21 -19.71
CA SER A 260 7.03 -11.58 -20.18
C SER A 260 5.64 -11.78 -20.77
N TRP A 261 4.61 -11.18 -20.15
CA TRP A 261 3.26 -11.22 -20.68
C TRP A 261 3.21 -10.56 -22.06
N LEU A 262 3.69 -9.31 -22.20
CA LEU A 262 3.77 -8.59 -23.49
C LEU A 262 4.54 -9.35 -24.57
N ALA A 263 5.62 -10.04 -24.20
CA ALA A 263 6.43 -10.83 -25.12
C ALA A 263 5.74 -12.12 -25.59
N THR A 264 4.75 -12.61 -24.83
CA THR A 264 3.99 -13.83 -25.15
C THR A 264 2.58 -13.55 -25.69
N THR A 265 2.15 -12.29 -25.68
CA THR A 265 0.79 -11.92 -26.10
C THR A 265 0.60 -12.17 -27.61
N PRO A 266 -0.42 -12.95 -28.02
CA PRO A 266 -0.64 -13.29 -29.43
C PRO A 266 -0.87 -12.05 -30.30
N GLY A 267 -0.23 -12.03 -31.49
CA GLY A 267 -0.53 -11.06 -32.54
C GLY A 267 0.34 -9.80 -32.58
N ASP A 268 1.41 -9.73 -31.78
CA ASP A 268 2.51 -8.77 -31.99
C ASP A 268 3.82 -9.54 -32.22
N PRO A 269 4.69 -9.12 -33.16
CA PRO A 269 6.05 -9.62 -33.26
C PRO A 269 6.94 -9.01 -32.18
N THR A 270 6.51 -9.04 -30.91
CA THR A 270 7.43 -8.73 -29.82
C THR A 270 8.54 -9.78 -29.84
N PRO A 271 9.82 -9.37 -29.73
CA PRO A 271 10.94 -10.28 -29.78
C PRO A 271 10.75 -11.37 -28.73
N SER A 272 10.69 -12.63 -29.17
CA SER A 272 10.75 -13.81 -28.31
C SER A 272 11.85 -13.64 -27.26
N ALA A 273 11.73 -14.29 -26.10
CA ALA A 273 12.80 -14.33 -25.09
C ALA A 273 14.18 -14.70 -25.71
N ALA A 274 14.19 -15.46 -26.81
CA ALA A 274 15.40 -15.79 -27.58
C ALA A 274 16.06 -14.59 -28.27
N ALA A 275 15.31 -13.52 -28.56
CA ALA A 275 15.78 -12.29 -29.21
C ALA A 275 16.25 -11.21 -28.23
N LEU A 276 16.24 -11.48 -26.91
CA LEU A 276 16.80 -10.56 -25.92
C LEU A 276 18.33 -10.45 -26.08
N PRO A 277 18.90 -9.23 -25.97
CA PRO A 277 20.35 -9.03 -25.96
C PRO A 277 21.02 -9.91 -24.89
N PRO A 278 22.21 -10.51 -25.16
CA PRO A 278 22.88 -11.39 -24.19
C PRO A 278 23.08 -10.77 -22.79
N PRO A 279 23.43 -9.47 -22.65
CA PRO A 279 23.51 -8.83 -21.33
C PRO A 279 22.18 -8.80 -20.55
N VAL A 280 21.06 -8.62 -21.26
CA VAL A 280 19.72 -8.62 -20.66
C VAL A 280 19.34 -10.02 -20.19
N ARG A 281 19.58 -11.05 -21.02
CA ARG A 281 19.36 -12.45 -20.64
C ARG A 281 20.15 -12.83 -19.39
N ARG A 282 21.44 -12.51 -19.38
CA ARG A 282 22.31 -12.73 -18.21
C ARG A 282 21.70 -12.13 -16.93
N LEU A 283 21.20 -10.90 -16.97
CA LEU A 283 20.59 -10.25 -15.80
C LEU A 283 19.26 -10.90 -15.36
N LEU A 284 18.49 -11.46 -16.29
CA LEU A 284 17.26 -12.19 -15.99
C LEU A 284 17.56 -13.56 -15.37
N ASP A 285 18.62 -14.23 -15.85
CA ASP A 285 19.01 -15.58 -15.41
C ASP A 285 19.81 -15.59 -14.10
N MET A 286 20.31 -14.43 -13.65
CA MET A 286 20.95 -14.30 -12.33
C MET A 286 19.99 -14.69 -11.20
N HIS A 287 20.52 -15.19 -10.09
CA HIS A 287 19.80 -15.26 -8.82
C HIS A 287 19.72 -13.87 -8.17
N ASP A 288 18.80 -13.67 -7.22
CA ASP A 288 18.49 -12.33 -6.69
C ASP A 288 19.71 -11.63 -6.07
N GLU A 289 20.55 -12.37 -5.35
CA GLU A 289 21.77 -11.80 -4.75
C GLU A 289 22.78 -11.33 -5.80
N ALA A 290 23.10 -12.14 -6.82
CA ALA A 290 23.97 -11.71 -7.91
C ALA A 290 23.40 -10.53 -8.69
N PHE A 291 22.08 -10.48 -8.90
CA PHE A 291 21.45 -9.33 -9.54
C PHE A 291 21.62 -8.06 -8.70
N VAL A 292 21.36 -8.12 -7.39
CA VAL A 292 21.60 -7.02 -6.45
C VAL A 292 23.06 -6.56 -6.49
N GLN A 293 24.02 -7.49 -6.52
CA GLN A 293 25.44 -7.16 -6.63
C GLN A 293 25.79 -6.49 -7.98
N ALA A 294 25.22 -6.96 -9.08
CA ALA A 294 25.40 -6.33 -10.40
C ALA A 294 24.92 -4.88 -10.39
N VAL A 295 23.77 -4.60 -9.74
CA VAL A 295 23.29 -3.22 -9.66
C VAL A 295 24.09 -2.36 -8.68
N ILE A 296 24.56 -2.93 -7.56
CA ILE A 296 25.50 -2.24 -6.67
C ILE A 296 26.77 -1.85 -7.46
N ALA A 297 27.24 -2.72 -8.35
CA ALA A 297 28.40 -2.45 -9.20
C ALA A 297 28.15 -1.35 -10.25
N ASP A 298 26.96 -1.30 -10.88
CA ASP A 298 26.51 -0.21 -11.76
C ASP A 298 26.43 1.12 -11.01
N ALA A 299 25.77 1.14 -9.85
CA ALA A 299 25.61 2.34 -9.03
C ALA A 299 26.96 2.90 -8.57
N LYS A 300 27.93 2.05 -8.21
CA LYS A 300 29.30 2.45 -7.90
C LYS A 300 30.11 2.92 -9.12
N GLY A 301 29.61 2.72 -10.34
CA GLY A 301 30.32 2.98 -11.58
C GLY A 301 31.46 1.99 -11.88
N THR A 302 31.55 0.90 -11.11
CA THR A 302 32.61 -0.12 -11.28
C THR A 302 32.36 -1.02 -12.48
N ARG A 303 31.09 -1.27 -12.81
CA ARG A 303 30.66 -2.01 -13.99
C ARG A 303 29.34 -1.40 -14.50
N PRO A 304 29.38 -0.37 -15.35
CA PRO A 304 28.19 0.24 -15.92
C PRO A 304 27.41 -0.80 -16.73
N GLU A 305 26.13 -0.96 -16.46
CA GLU A 305 25.29 -1.99 -17.06
C GLU A 305 24.11 -1.35 -17.79
N ALA A 306 24.28 -1.09 -19.09
CA ALA A 306 23.22 -0.51 -19.93
C ALA A 306 21.98 -1.42 -20.01
N ALA A 307 22.14 -2.73 -19.81
CA ALA A 307 21.04 -3.68 -19.82
C ALA A 307 20.02 -3.48 -18.69
N LEU A 308 20.37 -2.75 -17.62
CA LEU A 308 19.44 -2.36 -16.55
C LEU A 308 18.35 -1.39 -17.04
N GLU A 309 18.56 -0.71 -18.17
CA GLU A 309 17.55 0.16 -18.79
C GLU A 309 16.53 -0.61 -19.61
N HIS A 310 16.76 -1.91 -19.86
CA HIS A 310 15.89 -2.71 -20.71
C HIS A 310 14.56 -3.02 -19.99
N PRO A 311 13.40 -2.84 -20.65
CA PRO A 311 12.08 -3.06 -20.03
C PRO A 311 11.90 -4.44 -19.37
N ALA A 312 12.54 -5.48 -19.91
CA ALA A 312 12.51 -6.82 -19.34
C ALA A 312 13.07 -6.93 -17.92
N VAL A 313 14.03 -6.08 -17.55
CA VAL A 313 14.72 -6.12 -16.24
C VAL A 313 14.11 -5.14 -15.25
N VAL A 314 13.30 -4.20 -15.72
CA VAL A 314 12.73 -3.10 -14.93
C VAL A 314 11.90 -3.59 -13.73
N GLU A 315 11.11 -4.65 -13.88
CA GLU A 315 10.33 -5.20 -12.76
C GLU A 315 11.21 -5.73 -11.63
N ARG A 316 12.27 -6.47 -11.99
CA ARG A 316 13.24 -7.00 -11.03
C ARG A 316 14.02 -5.89 -10.36
N TRP A 317 14.44 -4.90 -11.15
CA TRP A 317 15.13 -3.72 -10.65
C TRP A 317 14.25 -2.91 -9.68
N ALA A 318 13.01 -2.64 -10.04
CA ALA A 318 12.06 -1.92 -9.18
C ALA A 318 11.75 -2.66 -7.87
N ALA A 319 11.82 -4.00 -7.86
CA ALA A 319 11.61 -4.81 -6.66
C ALA A 319 12.74 -4.62 -5.62
N CYS A 320 14.00 -4.48 -6.04
CA CYS A 320 15.15 -4.34 -5.14
C CYS A 320 15.67 -2.89 -4.98
N SER A 321 15.17 -1.93 -5.76
CA SER A 321 15.73 -0.57 -5.83
C SER A 321 15.69 0.18 -4.49
N ARG A 322 14.65 0.00 -3.68
CA ARG A 322 14.49 0.64 -2.37
C ARG A 322 15.56 0.20 -1.38
N GLU A 323 15.85 -1.10 -1.35
CA GLU A 323 16.87 -1.66 -0.48
C GLU A 323 18.25 -1.15 -0.86
N ILE A 324 18.57 -1.15 -2.16
CA ILE A 324 19.86 -0.69 -2.67
C ILE A 324 20.05 0.82 -2.43
N GLU A 325 19.01 1.63 -2.67
CA GLU A 325 19.05 3.06 -2.34
C GLU A 325 19.30 3.28 -0.84
N SER A 326 18.62 2.53 0.04
CA SER A 326 18.81 2.59 1.49
C SER A 326 20.24 2.24 1.90
N ARG A 327 20.83 1.17 1.34
CA ARG A 327 22.23 0.77 1.57
C ARG A 327 23.21 1.89 1.21
N PHE A 328 23.06 2.50 0.02
CA PHE A 328 23.94 3.60 -0.40
C PHE A 328 23.73 4.88 0.41
N ARG A 329 22.49 5.20 0.81
CA ARG A 329 22.19 6.31 1.71
C ARG A 329 22.90 6.15 3.05
N SER A 330 22.77 4.97 3.65
CA SER A 330 23.44 4.61 4.90
C SER A 330 24.96 4.69 4.79
N ALA A 331 25.54 4.22 3.67
CA ALA A 331 26.98 4.33 3.41
C ALA A 331 27.46 5.79 3.31
N ARG A 332 26.71 6.64 2.60
CA ARG A 332 26.98 8.09 2.52
C ARG A 332 26.92 8.74 3.90
N ASP A 333 25.85 8.48 4.65
CA ASP A 333 25.62 9.08 5.97
C ASP A 333 26.64 8.59 7.01
N HIS A 334 27.10 7.34 6.89
CA HIS A 334 28.21 6.81 7.67
C HIS A 334 29.51 7.56 7.40
N CYS A 335 29.86 7.80 6.12
CA CYS A 335 31.05 8.57 5.76
C CYS A 335 30.96 10.03 6.28
N ASP A 336 29.78 10.67 6.20
CA ASP A 336 29.57 12.02 6.75
C ASP A 336 29.77 12.03 8.28
N ARG A 337 29.22 11.05 9.01
CA ARG A 337 29.42 10.92 10.46
C ARG A 337 30.87 10.67 10.84
N ALA A 338 31.59 9.86 10.07
CA ALA A 338 33.01 9.60 10.32
C ALA A 338 33.85 10.88 10.22
N LEU A 339 33.55 11.75 9.25
CA LEU A 339 34.25 13.04 9.05
C LEU A 339 33.95 14.11 10.11
N ARG A 340 32.86 13.96 10.88
CA ARG A 340 32.53 14.84 12.02
C ARG A 340 33.39 14.56 13.25
N ARG A 341 34.00 13.38 13.34
CA ARG A 341 34.93 13.04 14.42
C ARG A 341 36.32 13.65 14.15
N PRO A 342 37.16 13.86 15.17
CA PRO A 342 38.55 14.24 14.95
C PRO A 342 39.25 13.14 14.14
N VAL A 343 39.85 13.49 13.01
CA VAL A 343 40.56 12.55 12.13
C VAL A 343 41.88 13.18 11.70
N ALA A 344 42.96 12.38 11.66
CA ALA A 344 44.26 12.85 11.19
C ALA A 344 44.16 13.38 9.74
N LYS A 345 44.98 14.38 9.38
CA LYS A 345 44.92 15.09 8.08
C LYS A 345 44.95 14.13 6.87
N ASN A 346 45.82 13.12 6.89
CA ASN A 346 45.95 12.13 5.81
C ASN A 346 44.71 11.22 5.70
N GLN A 347 44.10 10.89 6.85
CA GLN A 347 42.89 10.08 6.91
C GLN A 347 41.66 10.90 6.49
N ARG A 348 41.62 12.20 6.83
CA ARG A 348 40.54 13.11 6.41
C ARG A 348 40.41 13.19 4.89
N SER A 349 41.52 13.30 4.15
CA SER A 349 41.49 13.30 2.68
C SER A 349 40.92 12.01 2.10
N ARG A 350 41.28 10.85 2.68
CA ARG A 350 40.74 9.53 2.28
C ARG A 350 39.24 9.42 2.58
N GLU A 351 38.81 9.88 3.75
CA GLU A 351 37.39 9.88 4.12
C GLU A 351 36.56 10.85 3.27
N ILE A 352 37.10 12.00 2.87
CA ILE A 352 36.46 12.91 1.90
C ILE A 352 36.30 12.22 0.54
N ALA A 353 37.31 11.47 0.08
CA ALA A 353 37.22 10.70 -1.16
C ALA A 353 36.15 9.59 -1.06
N ARG A 354 36.08 8.89 0.08
CA ARG A 354 35.03 7.89 0.38
C ARG A 354 33.64 8.51 0.38
N LEU A 355 33.45 9.67 1.02
CA LEU A 355 32.18 10.41 1.02
C LEU A 355 31.76 10.81 -0.40
N ARG A 356 32.69 11.28 -1.24
CA ARG A 356 32.41 11.58 -2.66
C ARG A 356 31.95 10.34 -3.42
N ALA A 357 32.66 9.23 -3.27
CA ALA A 357 32.30 7.97 -3.93
C ALA A 357 30.93 7.46 -3.46
N ALA A 358 30.68 7.45 -2.15
CA ALA A 358 29.41 7.03 -1.56
C ALA A 358 28.25 7.93 -2.01
N THR A 359 28.47 9.24 -2.12
CA THR A 359 27.45 10.16 -2.61
C THR A 359 27.13 9.94 -4.09
N ARG A 360 28.15 9.76 -4.95
CA ARG A 360 27.92 9.45 -6.37
C ARG A 360 27.15 8.15 -6.53
N ALA A 361 27.49 7.12 -5.76
CA ALA A 361 26.79 5.85 -5.79
C ALA A 361 25.34 5.97 -5.32
N TYR A 362 25.08 6.75 -4.26
CA TYR A 362 23.73 7.05 -3.80
C TYR A 362 22.93 7.85 -4.85
N ALA A 363 23.54 8.86 -5.46
CA ALA A 363 22.91 9.64 -6.53
C ALA A 363 22.52 8.76 -7.71
N MET A 364 23.44 7.89 -8.15
CA MET A 364 23.23 6.95 -9.25
C MET A 364 22.11 5.97 -8.92
N ALA A 365 22.17 5.31 -7.76
CA ALA A 365 21.15 4.36 -7.32
C ALA A 365 19.75 4.99 -7.24
N SER A 366 19.64 6.21 -6.69
CA SER A 366 18.35 6.91 -6.58
C SER A 366 17.81 7.34 -7.96
N ALA A 367 18.68 7.81 -8.87
CA ALA A 367 18.28 8.14 -10.23
C ALA A 367 17.79 6.89 -11.00
N ARG A 368 18.55 5.78 -10.92
CA ARG A 368 18.17 4.49 -11.51
C ARG A 368 16.87 3.95 -10.92
N SER A 369 16.64 4.13 -9.61
CA SER A 369 15.39 3.73 -8.93
C SER A 369 14.19 4.49 -9.49
N LEU A 370 14.31 5.81 -9.65
CA LEU A 370 13.25 6.65 -10.24
C LEU A 370 12.98 6.26 -11.70
N MET A 371 14.03 5.97 -12.48
CA MET A 371 13.90 5.50 -13.85
C MET A 371 13.20 4.15 -13.95
N ALA A 372 13.46 3.24 -13.01
CA ALA A 372 12.78 1.96 -12.91
C ALA A 372 11.28 2.14 -12.71
N ASP A 373 10.89 3.01 -11.77
CA ASP A 373 9.48 3.27 -11.47
C ASP A 373 8.73 3.82 -12.70
N PHE A 374 9.33 4.78 -13.41
CA PHE A 374 8.75 5.34 -14.62
C PHE A 374 8.67 4.33 -15.76
N SER A 375 9.72 3.52 -15.94
CA SER A 375 9.74 2.47 -16.95
C SER A 375 8.69 1.39 -16.64
N LEU A 376 8.48 1.08 -15.35
CA LEU A 376 7.45 0.13 -14.91
C LEU A 376 6.05 0.67 -15.16
N LYS A 377 5.81 1.95 -14.91
CA LYS A 377 4.54 2.64 -15.26
C LYS A 377 4.31 2.64 -16.76
N ALA A 378 5.34 2.92 -17.57
CA ALA A 378 5.25 2.85 -19.02
C ALA A 378 4.86 1.43 -19.49
N LEU A 379 5.51 0.40 -18.92
CA LEU A 379 5.22 -1.01 -19.20
C LEU A 379 3.79 -1.40 -18.81
N ARG A 380 3.30 -0.95 -17.65
CA ARG A 380 1.89 -1.14 -17.23
C ARG A 380 0.91 -0.50 -18.20
N LEU A 381 1.21 0.69 -18.70
CA LEU A 381 0.37 1.35 -19.69
C LEU A 381 0.35 0.60 -21.02
N GLU A 382 1.50 0.05 -21.43
CA GLU A 382 1.61 -0.78 -22.64
C GLU A 382 0.81 -2.08 -22.51
N VAL A 383 0.92 -2.76 -21.35
CA VAL A 383 0.06 -3.91 -21.00
C VAL A 383 -1.43 -3.53 -21.09
N LEU A 384 -1.83 -2.40 -20.48
CA LEU A 384 -3.22 -1.95 -20.53
C LEU A 384 -3.69 -1.67 -21.95
N ARG A 385 -2.85 -1.03 -22.79
CA ARG A 385 -3.16 -0.78 -24.20
C ARG A 385 -3.33 -2.09 -24.95
N LYS A 386 -2.38 -3.01 -24.80
CA LYS A 386 -2.39 -4.32 -25.47
C LYS A 386 -3.59 -5.15 -25.05
N TYR A 387 -3.86 -5.21 -23.74
CA TYR A 387 -5.05 -5.83 -23.18
C TYR A 387 -6.31 -5.19 -23.76
N GLY A 388 -6.34 -3.86 -23.87
CA GLY A 388 -7.45 -3.09 -24.43
C GLY A 388 -7.70 -3.23 -25.93
N GLN A 389 -6.75 -3.77 -26.70
CA GLN A 389 -6.90 -3.90 -28.15
C GLN A 389 -8.08 -4.82 -28.50
N ASP A 390 -8.90 -4.41 -29.47
CA ASP A 390 -10.06 -5.18 -29.94
C ASP A 390 -9.69 -6.62 -30.30
N ARG A 391 -8.56 -6.82 -30.98
CA ARG A 391 -8.07 -8.15 -31.37
C ARG A 391 -7.78 -9.04 -30.15
N PHE A 392 -7.14 -8.50 -29.12
CA PHE A 392 -6.84 -9.26 -27.89
C PHE A 392 -8.13 -9.56 -27.12
N GLN A 393 -9.04 -8.60 -27.03
CA GLN A 393 -10.32 -8.83 -26.38
C GLN A 393 -11.20 -9.86 -27.11
N GLN A 394 -11.23 -9.82 -28.44
CA GLN A 394 -11.93 -10.85 -29.23
C GLN A 394 -11.34 -12.23 -28.99
N PHE A 395 -10.01 -12.35 -28.97
CA PHE A 395 -9.31 -13.58 -28.63
C PHE A 395 -9.68 -14.08 -27.23
N ARG A 396 -9.66 -13.19 -26.23
CA ARG A 396 -10.08 -13.48 -24.85
C ARG A 396 -11.53 -13.95 -24.78
N ILE A 397 -12.45 -13.25 -25.43
CA ILE A 397 -13.88 -13.61 -25.47
C ILE A 397 -14.08 -14.98 -26.12
N ALA A 398 -13.34 -15.30 -27.18
CA ALA A 398 -13.40 -16.61 -27.82
C ALA A 398 -13.03 -17.74 -26.85
N LEU A 399 -11.94 -17.58 -26.08
CA LEU A 399 -11.51 -18.57 -25.09
C LEU A 399 -12.52 -18.73 -23.93
N LEU A 400 -13.06 -17.62 -23.43
CA LEU A 400 -14.06 -17.66 -22.36
C LEU A 400 -15.37 -18.28 -22.86
N LYS A 401 -15.75 -18.04 -24.12
CA LYS A 401 -16.90 -18.66 -24.77
C LYS A 401 -16.70 -20.18 -24.92
N GLU A 402 -15.54 -20.60 -25.40
CA GLU A 402 -15.18 -22.01 -25.57
C GLU A 402 -15.20 -22.76 -24.22
N ALA A 403 -14.75 -22.12 -23.14
CA ALA A 403 -14.84 -22.66 -21.78
C ALA A 403 -16.29 -22.79 -21.30
N ALA A 404 -17.14 -21.78 -21.55
CA ALA A 404 -18.57 -21.86 -21.23
C ALA A 404 -19.27 -22.97 -22.02
N GLU A 405 -18.96 -23.11 -23.32
CA GLU A 405 -19.49 -24.19 -24.17
C GLU A 405 -19.05 -25.57 -23.67
N ALA A 406 -17.83 -25.71 -23.14
CA ALA A 406 -17.38 -26.96 -22.53
C ALA A 406 -18.17 -27.30 -21.26
N VAL A 407 -18.53 -26.32 -20.43
CA VAL A 407 -19.42 -26.54 -19.27
C VAL A 407 -20.81 -26.94 -19.75
N TYR A 408 -21.36 -26.26 -20.76
CA TYR A 408 -22.69 -26.56 -21.31
C TYR A 408 -22.82 -27.97 -21.90
N ARG A 409 -21.73 -28.53 -22.46
CA ARG A 409 -21.73 -29.92 -22.92
C ARG A 409 -21.90 -30.93 -21.78
N VAL A 410 -21.38 -30.61 -20.60
CA VAL A 410 -21.53 -31.45 -19.41
C VAL A 410 -22.87 -31.19 -18.71
N GLU A 411 -23.37 -29.96 -18.77
CA GLU A 411 -24.60 -29.52 -18.09
C GLU A 411 -25.56 -28.78 -19.05
N PRO A 412 -26.32 -29.51 -19.89
CA PRO A 412 -27.24 -28.89 -20.84
C PRO A 412 -28.37 -28.11 -20.15
N GLY A 413 -28.81 -28.55 -18.96
CA GLY A 413 -29.82 -27.85 -18.17
C GLY A 413 -29.37 -26.44 -17.72
N LEU A 414 -28.10 -26.31 -17.31
CA LEU A 414 -27.50 -25.01 -17.00
C LEU A 414 -27.48 -24.11 -18.24
N ALA A 415 -27.16 -24.65 -19.41
CA ALA A 415 -27.13 -23.89 -20.66
C ALA A 415 -28.49 -23.27 -21.01
N ALA A 416 -29.56 -24.06 -20.89
CA ALA A 416 -30.92 -23.60 -21.15
C ALA A 416 -31.35 -22.49 -20.19
N GLU A 417 -31.09 -22.64 -18.89
CA GLU A 417 -31.46 -21.63 -17.89
C GLU A 417 -30.62 -20.35 -18.01
N VAL A 418 -29.32 -20.45 -18.27
CA VAL A 418 -28.48 -19.26 -18.52
C VAL A 418 -28.95 -18.51 -19.76
N ALA A 419 -29.29 -19.21 -20.84
CA ALA A 419 -29.82 -18.58 -22.06
C ALA A 419 -31.14 -17.86 -21.79
N ARG A 420 -32.07 -18.51 -21.08
CA ARG A 420 -33.38 -17.96 -20.73
C ARG A 420 -33.26 -16.73 -19.82
N ALA A 421 -32.55 -16.84 -18.71
CA ALA A 421 -32.36 -15.75 -17.76
C ALA A 421 -31.60 -14.57 -18.40
N SER A 422 -30.60 -14.85 -19.24
CA SER A 422 -29.89 -13.80 -19.98
C SER A 422 -30.77 -13.11 -21.03
N ALA A 423 -31.70 -13.81 -21.67
CA ALA A 423 -32.62 -13.22 -22.65
C ALA A 423 -33.68 -12.36 -21.96
N GLU A 424 -34.24 -12.85 -20.85
CA GLU A 424 -35.20 -12.12 -20.02
C GLU A 424 -34.59 -10.84 -19.45
N HIS A 425 -33.39 -10.92 -18.86
CA HIS A 425 -32.69 -9.74 -18.37
C HIS A 425 -32.42 -8.71 -19.46
N ARG A 426 -32.10 -9.13 -20.69
CA ARG A 426 -31.90 -8.19 -21.81
C ARG A 426 -33.17 -7.41 -22.19
N ARG A 427 -34.35 -8.00 -21.98
CA ARG A 427 -35.63 -7.33 -22.27
C ARG A 427 -35.98 -6.29 -21.21
N THR A 428 -35.56 -6.51 -19.97
CA THR A 428 -35.97 -5.68 -18.82
C THR A 428 -34.89 -4.73 -18.33
N CYS A 429 -33.63 -4.96 -18.67
CA CYS A 429 -32.53 -4.15 -18.14
C CYS A 429 -32.43 -2.79 -18.85
N PRO A 430 -32.63 -1.66 -18.14
CA PRO A 430 -32.54 -0.32 -18.72
C PRO A 430 -31.10 0.06 -19.10
N ARG A 431 -30.10 -0.69 -18.62
CA ARG A 431 -28.67 -0.48 -18.90
C ARG A 431 -28.18 -1.27 -20.12
N TRP A 432 -29.02 -2.11 -20.71
CA TRP A 432 -28.63 -2.96 -21.83
C TRP A 432 -28.56 -2.17 -23.13
N SER A 433 -27.44 -2.29 -23.84
CA SER A 433 -27.36 -1.94 -25.25
C SER A 433 -26.44 -2.92 -26.00
N PRO A 434 -26.54 -3.02 -27.34
CA PRO A 434 -25.61 -3.83 -28.14
C PRO A 434 -24.13 -3.43 -27.95
N SER A 435 -23.87 -2.18 -27.56
CA SER A 435 -22.54 -1.63 -27.27
C SER A 435 -22.13 -1.69 -25.79
N ASN A 436 -23.05 -2.05 -24.89
CA ASN A 436 -22.84 -2.16 -23.45
C ASN A 436 -23.62 -3.36 -22.88
N PRO A 437 -23.12 -4.60 -23.03
CA PRO A 437 -23.59 -5.77 -22.31
C PRO A 437 -23.51 -5.48 -20.82
N CYS A 438 -24.56 -5.86 -20.09
CA CYS A 438 -24.74 -5.63 -18.67
C CYS A 438 -23.66 -6.32 -17.79
N LEU A 439 -22.41 -5.84 -17.85
CA LEU A 439 -21.25 -6.43 -17.17
C LEU A 439 -21.47 -6.58 -15.66
N THR A 440 -22.12 -5.58 -15.05
CA THR A 440 -22.41 -5.55 -13.62
C THR A 440 -23.61 -6.42 -13.22
N CYS A 441 -24.40 -6.88 -14.19
CA CYS A 441 -25.60 -7.67 -13.93
C CYS A 441 -25.33 -9.19 -13.92
N GLY A 442 -24.09 -9.62 -14.19
CA GLY A 442 -23.69 -11.03 -14.13
C GLY A 442 -24.09 -11.72 -12.82
N PRO A 443 -23.77 -11.15 -11.64
CA PRO A 443 -24.15 -11.74 -10.34
C PRO A 443 -25.67 -11.84 -10.12
N GLU A 444 -26.44 -10.84 -10.54
CA GLU A 444 -27.90 -10.81 -10.42
C GLU A 444 -28.53 -11.90 -11.29
N VAL A 445 -28.13 -11.99 -12.56
CA VAL A 445 -28.63 -13.03 -13.47
C VAL A 445 -28.18 -14.43 -13.02
N ALA A 446 -26.97 -14.56 -12.45
CA ALA A 446 -26.50 -15.82 -11.86
C ALA A 446 -27.28 -16.23 -10.62
N ALA A 447 -27.83 -15.30 -9.84
CA ALA A 447 -28.72 -15.62 -8.73
C ALA A 447 -30.04 -16.22 -9.25
N VAL A 448 -30.64 -15.61 -10.27
CA VAL A 448 -31.87 -16.10 -10.93
C VAL A 448 -31.67 -17.50 -11.50
N VAL A 449 -30.53 -17.75 -12.16
CA VAL A 449 -30.21 -19.09 -12.71
C VAL A 449 -30.08 -20.12 -11.59
N ARG A 450 -29.40 -19.80 -10.48
CA ARG A 450 -29.26 -20.72 -9.33
C ARG A 450 -30.61 -21.06 -8.69
N GLU A 451 -31.47 -20.06 -8.53
CA GLU A 451 -32.82 -20.24 -8.00
C GLU A 451 -33.64 -21.19 -8.89
N ARG A 452 -33.66 -20.94 -10.21
CA ARG A 452 -34.41 -21.78 -11.17
C ARG A 452 -33.90 -23.22 -11.21
N LEU A 453 -32.58 -23.42 -11.21
CA LEU A 453 -31.99 -24.76 -11.17
C LEU A 453 -32.34 -25.50 -9.87
N SER A 454 -32.42 -24.78 -8.74
CA SER A 454 -32.82 -25.36 -7.45
C SER A 454 -34.30 -25.74 -7.45
N SER A 455 -35.17 -24.89 -8.00
CA SER A 455 -36.61 -25.16 -8.12
C SER A 455 -36.94 -26.30 -9.07
N SER A 456 -36.20 -26.44 -10.19
CA SER A 456 -36.37 -27.56 -11.12
C SER A 456 -35.90 -28.90 -10.54
N ALA A 457 -34.97 -28.90 -9.59
CA ALA A 457 -34.55 -30.11 -8.87
C ALA A 457 -35.56 -30.58 -7.81
N GLY A 458 -36.48 -29.71 -7.38
CA GLY A 458 -37.45 -29.97 -6.32
C GLY A 458 -38.88 -30.33 -6.79
N ALA A 459 -39.13 -30.41 -8.10
CA ALA A 459 -40.44 -30.83 -8.60
C ALA A 459 -40.62 -32.36 -8.45
N PRO A 460 -41.68 -32.85 -7.79
CA PRO A 460 -41.96 -34.27 -7.70
C PRO A 460 -42.39 -34.79 -9.08
N GLY A 461 -41.45 -35.38 -9.82
CA GLY A 461 -41.73 -36.11 -11.04
C GLY A 461 -42.52 -37.37 -10.69
N GLY A 462 -43.77 -37.45 -11.18
CA GLY A 462 -44.60 -38.65 -11.11
C GLY A 462 -43.87 -39.87 -11.66
N HIS A 463 -43.94 -40.96 -10.91
CA HIS A 463 -43.34 -42.24 -11.24
C HIS A 463 -43.90 -42.84 -12.52
N THR A 464 -43.01 -43.30 -13.39
CA THR A 464 -43.11 -44.66 -13.94
C THR A 464 -41.69 -45.21 -14.07
N GLN A 465 -41.25 -45.98 -13.07
CA GLN A 465 -40.03 -46.79 -13.14
C GLN A 465 -40.29 -48.03 -14.01
N PRO A 466 -39.27 -48.50 -14.74
CA PRO A 466 -38.98 -49.92 -14.78
C PRO A 466 -37.69 -50.22 -13.98
N GLU A 467 -37.75 -51.37 -13.34
CA GLU A 467 -36.79 -51.98 -12.42
C GLU A 467 -35.34 -51.99 -12.94
N LYS A 468 -34.36 -51.83 -12.02
CA LYS A 468 -33.23 -52.76 -11.68
C LYS A 468 -32.12 -52.03 -10.88
N PRO A 469 -31.14 -52.75 -10.29
CA PRO A 469 -31.14 -53.37 -8.96
C PRO A 469 -30.26 -52.61 -7.93
N SER A 470 -30.44 -53.01 -6.67
CA SER A 470 -29.74 -52.59 -5.45
C SER A 470 -28.20 -52.58 -5.51
N VAL A 471 -27.60 -51.46 -5.09
CA VAL A 471 -26.19 -51.30 -4.64
C VAL A 471 -26.23 -50.41 -3.37
N PRO A 472 -25.41 -50.67 -2.33
CA PRO A 472 -25.72 -50.29 -0.96
C PRO A 472 -25.42 -48.81 -0.64
N ALA A 473 -26.09 -48.35 0.42
CA ALA A 473 -26.11 -47.00 0.96
C ALA A 473 -24.74 -46.30 0.97
N ALA A 474 -24.64 -45.23 0.20
CA ALA A 474 -23.65 -44.17 0.38
C ALA A 474 -24.37 -42.95 0.96
N ASP A 475 -23.90 -42.52 2.12
CA ASP A 475 -24.30 -41.35 2.89
C ASP A 475 -24.73 -40.16 2.00
N SER A 476 -25.93 -39.65 2.27
CA SER A 476 -26.35 -38.34 1.82
C SER A 476 -25.45 -37.28 2.47
N GLY A 477 -24.37 -36.92 1.77
CA GLY A 477 -23.50 -35.82 2.14
C GLY A 477 -24.28 -34.52 2.15
N GLU A 478 -24.68 -34.08 3.35
CA GLU A 478 -24.97 -32.69 3.62
C GLU A 478 -23.86 -31.84 3.00
N VAL A 479 -24.23 -30.85 2.19
CA VAL A 479 -23.28 -29.83 1.75
C VAL A 479 -22.87 -29.08 3.01
N GLU A 480 -21.76 -29.49 3.60
CA GLU A 480 -21.18 -28.90 4.79
C GLU A 480 -20.89 -27.42 4.50
N THR A 481 -21.79 -26.53 4.93
CA THR A 481 -21.40 -25.13 5.15
C THR A 481 -20.15 -25.16 6.01
N PRO A 482 -19.05 -24.48 5.62
CA PRO A 482 -17.76 -24.61 6.29
C PRO A 482 -17.96 -24.39 7.79
N ALA A 483 -17.77 -25.46 8.57
CA ALA A 483 -18.07 -25.48 9.99
C ALA A 483 -17.38 -24.27 10.65
N CYS A 484 -18.14 -23.51 11.45
CA CYS A 484 -17.59 -22.37 12.15
C CYS A 484 -16.48 -22.85 13.10
N THR A 485 -15.25 -22.44 12.80
CA THR A 485 -14.04 -22.80 13.57
C THR A 485 -13.89 -21.96 14.84
N GLY A 486 -14.75 -20.97 15.05
CA GLY A 486 -14.75 -20.10 16.22
C GLY A 486 -15.64 -20.60 17.35
N GLY A 487 -15.13 -20.56 18.57
CA GLY A 487 -15.94 -20.70 19.78
C GLY A 487 -16.85 -19.47 20.02
N PRO A 488 -17.82 -19.58 20.95
CA PRO A 488 -18.72 -18.49 21.30
C PRO A 488 -17.98 -17.23 21.80
N ASP A 489 -16.76 -17.40 22.31
CA ASP A 489 -15.91 -16.30 22.81
C ASP A 489 -15.31 -15.40 21.71
N SER A 490 -15.36 -15.82 20.44
CA SER A 490 -14.83 -15.02 19.33
C SER A 490 -15.68 -13.76 19.11
N PHE A 491 -15.04 -12.61 18.89
CA PHE A 491 -15.75 -11.35 18.60
C PHE A 491 -16.63 -11.45 17.34
N ILE A 492 -16.05 -12.02 16.27
CA ILE A 492 -16.72 -12.35 15.00
C ILE A 492 -16.28 -13.76 14.56
N CYS A 493 -16.98 -14.33 13.58
CA CYS A 493 -16.58 -15.61 12.97
C CYS A 493 -15.13 -15.55 12.46
N PRO A 494 -14.22 -16.45 12.87
CA PRO A 494 -12.82 -16.42 12.42
C PRO A 494 -12.65 -16.56 10.91
N ASN A 495 -13.53 -17.31 10.24
CA ASN A 495 -13.52 -17.44 8.78
C ASN A 495 -13.88 -16.10 8.10
N LEU A 496 -14.81 -15.34 8.69
CA LEU A 496 -15.14 -13.99 8.23
C LEU A 496 -14.03 -12.99 8.59
N GLY A 497 -13.48 -13.09 9.79
CA GLY A 497 -12.33 -12.32 10.25
C GLY A 497 -11.14 -12.43 9.29
N ARG A 498 -10.74 -13.65 8.90
CA ARG A 498 -9.66 -13.89 7.93
C ARG A 498 -9.90 -13.20 6.58
N ARG A 499 -11.14 -13.19 6.08
CA ARG A 499 -11.51 -12.49 4.84
C ARG A 499 -11.40 -10.97 4.97
N LEU A 500 -11.68 -10.43 6.17
CA LEU A 500 -11.61 -9.00 6.46
C LEU A 500 -10.18 -8.53 6.76
N SER A 501 -9.37 -9.34 7.44
CA SER A 501 -7.99 -9.05 7.84
C SER A 501 -7.03 -8.84 6.66
N ALA A 502 -7.34 -9.37 5.48
CA ALA A 502 -6.58 -9.11 4.25
C ALA A 502 -6.58 -7.62 3.83
N ASN A 503 -7.44 -6.78 4.44
CA ASN A 503 -7.50 -5.34 4.21
C ASN A 503 -7.09 -4.57 5.47
N VAL A 504 -5.78 -4.38 5.67
CA VAL A 504 -5.19 -3.69 6.83
C VAL A 504 -5.78 -2.27 6.98
N GLY A 505 -6.19 -1.91 8.21
CA GLY A 505 -6.68 -0.57 8.58
C GLY A 505 -8.20 -0.37 8.63
N ARG A 506 -9.01 -1.44 8.62
CA ARG A 506 -10.48 -1.34 8.78
C ARG A 506 -10.92 -1.56 10.23
N MET A 507 -11.69 -0.64 10.79
CA MET A 507 -12.46 -0.88 12.02
C MET A 507 -13.66 -1.75 11.70
N VAL A 508 -13.90 -2.81 12.47
CA VAL A 508 -15.06 -3.69 12.30
C VAL A 508 -16.07 -3.41 13.40
N GLY A 509 -17.25 -2.91 13.00
CA GLY A 509 -18.41 -2.76 13.88
C GLY A 509 -19.39 -3.89 13.64
N VAL A 510 -19.85 -4.56 14.69
CA VAL A 510 -20.94 -5.54 14.63
C VAL A 510 -22.21 -4.85 15.09
N THR A 511 -23.23 -4.87 14.24
CA THR A 511 -24.53 -4.24 14.47
C THR A 511 -25.61 -5.30 14.60
N GLU A 512 -26.52 -5.10 15.55
CA GLU A 512 -27.75 -5.87 15.69
C GLU A 512 -28.96 -4.94 15.77
N SER A 513 -30.10 -5.39 15.25
CA SER A 513 -31.35 -4.65 15.24
C SER A 513 -32.48 -5.47 15.88
N ARG A 514 -33.46 -4.79 16.48
CA ARG A 514 -34.72 -5.34 16.98
C ARG A 514 -35.85 -4.51 16.42
N TYR A 515 -36.76 -5.16 15.71
CA TYR A 515 -37.90 -4.53 15.06
C TYR A 515 -39.19 -5.05 15.69
N ASP A 516 -40.07 -4.13 16.06
CA ASP A 516 -41.43 -4.43 16.49
C ASP A 516 -42.38 -4.15 15.33
N ALA A 517 -42.94 -5.23 14.77
CA ALA A 517 -43.88 -5.17 13.66
C ALA A 517 -45.21 -4.49 14.02
N GLY A 518 -45.63 -4.53 15.29
CA GLY A 518 -46.89 -3.93 15.74
C GLY A 518 -46.82 -2.41 15.76
N THR A 519 -45.68 -1.83 16.11
CA THR A 519 -45.49 -0.37 16.19
C THR A 519 -44.66 0.22 15.04
N GLY A 520 -44.03 -0.62 14.23
CA GLY A 520 -43.08 -0.23 13.19
C GLY A 520 -41.80 0.40 13.74
N ARG A 521 -41.55 0.26 15.04
CA ARG A 521 -40.37 0.81 15.71
C ARG A 521 -39.22 -0.17 15.66
N PHE A 522 -38.00 0.35 15.69
CA PHE A 522 -36.82 -0.47 15.88
C PHE A 522 -35.81 0.21 16.79
N ALA A 523 -35.00 -0.61 17.44
CA ALA A 523 -33.79 -0.20 18.13
C ALA A 523 -32.60 -1.00 17.60
N PHE A 524 -31.42 -0.42 17.64
CA PHE A 524 -30.19 -1.09 17.26
C PHE A 524 -29.09 -0.80 18.26
N GLY A 525 -28.16 -1.74 18.34
CA GLY A 525 -26.90 -1.61 19.07
C GLY A 525 -25.75 -1.99 18.16
N PHE A 526 -24.60 -1.36 18.36
CA PHE A 526 -23.36 -1.81 17.75
C PHE A 526 -22.23 -1.87 18.76
N VAL A 527 -21.27 -2.75 18.48
CA VAL A 527 -20.02 -2.87 19.24
C VAL A 527 -18.83 -3.07 18.30
N THR A 528 -17.65 -2.57 18.67
CA THR A 528 -16.39 -2.84 17.98
C THR A 528 -15.52 -3.76 18.81
N LYS A 529 -14.52 -4.39 18.17
CA LYS A 529 -13.54 -5.23 18.87
C LYS A 529 -12.72 -4.45 19.91
N HIS A 530 -12.72 -3.12 19.84
CA HIS A 530 -11.99 -2.22 20.75
C HIS A 530 -12.85 -1.72 21.91
N GLY A 531 -14.10 -2.17 21.99
CA GLY A 531 -15.05 -1.75 23.03
C GLY A 531 -15.76 -0.44 22.75
N ASP A 532 -15.68 0.10 21.52
CA ASP A 532 -16.57 1.18 21.11
C ASP A 532 -17.97 0.60 20.95
N TRP A 533 -18.97 1.33 21.43
CA TRP A 533 -20.36 0.94 21.29
C TRP A 533 -21.22 2.18 21.06
N GLY A 534 -22.42 1.93 20.57
CA GLY A 534 -23.46 2.93 20.44
C GLY A 534 -24.80 2.27 20.17
N THR A 535 -25.86 3.06 20.32
CA THR A 535 -27.24 2.61 20.19
C THR A 535 -28.09 3.67 19.53
N GLY A 536 -29.18 3.27 18.91
CA GLY A 536 -30.17 4.22 18.45
C GLY A 536 -31.50 3.57 18.17
N GLN A 537 -32.47 4.41 17.84
CA GLN A 537 -33.85 4.00 17.62
C GLN A 537 -34.48 4.78 16.46
N GLY A 538 -35.59 4.25 15.94
CA GLY A 538 -36.35 4.90 14.89
C GLY A 538 -37.61 4.14 14.52
N LYS A 539 -38.21 4.57 13.41
CA LYS A 539 -39.28 3.83 12.72
C LYS A 539 -38.75 3.31 11.39
N ALA A 540 -39.20 2.13 11.01
CA ALA A 540 -38.83 1.47 9.76
C ALA A 540 -40.07 0.85 9.10
N ALA A 541 -40.06 0.80 7.77
CA ALA A 541 -41.16 0.25 6.99
C ALA A 541 -41.34 -1.28 7.18
N ASN A 542 -40.25 -1.98 7.50
CA ASN A 542 -40.19 -3.41 7.78
C ASN A 542 -38.85 -3.75 8.47
N GLU A 543 -38.65 -5.02 8.82
CA GLU A 543 -37.44 -5.49 9.47
C GLU A 543 -36.16 -5.25 8.64
N HIS A 544 -36.20 -5.45 7.31
CA HIS A 544 -35.03 -5.21 6.45
C HIS A 544 -34.68 -3.71 6.38
N ASP A 545 -35.69 -2.83 6.37
CA ASP A 545 -35.49 -1.38 6.46
C ASP A 545 -34.89 -0.97 7.81
N ALA A 546 -35.30 -1.61 8.91
CA ALA A 546 -34.71 -1.41 10.23
C ALA A 546 -33.22 -1.80 10.26
N TRP A 547 -32.87 -2.97 9.71
CA TRP A 547 -31.49 -3.41 9.54
C TRP A 547 -30.67 -2.46 8.67
N LEU A 548 -31.24 -1.98 7.56
CA LEU A 548 -30.56 -1.06 6.65
C LEU A 548 -30.28 0.28 7.32
N GLN A 549 -31.23 0.82 8.09
CA GLN A 549 -31.00 2.01 8.90
C GLN A 549 -29.94 1.79 9.97
N ALA A 550 -29.99 0.66 10.69
CA ALA A 550 -29.01 0.32 11.72
C ALA A 550 -27.58 0.25 11.16
N VAL A 551 -27.40 -0.38 10.00
CA VAL A 551 -26.11 -0.47 9.29
C VAL A 551 -25.62 0.90 8.84
N CYS A 552 -26.50 1.73 8.27
CA CYS A 552 -26.12 3.07 7.81
C CYS A 552 -25.71 3.98 8.97
N ARG A 553 -26.47 3.98 10.07
CA ARG A 553 -26.16 4.79 11.25
C ARG A 553 -24.86 4.34 11.91
N THR A 554 -24.68 3.03 12.11
CA THR A 554 -23.42 2.48 12.63
C THR A 554 -22.23 2.87 11.74
N GLY A 555 -22.37 2.70 10.42
CA GLY A 555 -21.32 3.04 9.48
C GLY A 555 -20.96 4.53 9.48
N LEU A 556 -21.96 5.42 9.53
CA LEU A 556 -21.75 6.87 9.58
C LEU A 556 -21.11 7.33 10.89
N GLU A 557 -21.56 6.75 12.01
CA GLU A 557 -21.05 7.07 13.34
C GLU A 557 -19.58 6.65 13.47
N LEU A 558 -19.25 5.41 13.13
CA LEU A 558 -17.88 4.93 13.15
C LEU A 558 -16.99 5.66 12.11
N ALA A 559 -17.51 6.00 10.94
CA ALA A 559 -16.73 6.66 9.87
C ALA A 559 -16.49 8.16 10.11
N ALA A 560 -17.14 8.74 11.13
CA ALA A 560 -16.79 10.06 11.62
C ALA A 560 -15.37 10.07 12.23
N GLU A 561 -14.99 8.96 12.89
CA GLU A 561 -13.76 8.85 13.68
C GLU A 561 -12.64 8.09 12.96
N VAL A 562 -12.97 7.16 12.05
CA VAL A 562 -11.97 6.36 11.33
C VAL A 562 -12.04 6.47 9.80
N SER A 563 -10.92 6.23 9.15
CA SER A 563 -10.77 6.35 7.69
C SER A 563 -11.42 5.19 6.92
N ARG A 564 -11.62 4.02 7.55
CA ARG A 564 -12.32 2.87 6.95
C ARG A 564 -13.06 2.04 8.01
N VAL A 565 -14.35 1.85 7.80
CA VAL A 565 -15.27 1.04 8.62
C VAL A 565 -15.83 -0.10 7.78
N HIS A 566 -15.90 -1.26 8.40
CA HIS A 566 -16.66 -2.39 7.91
C HIS A 566 -17.76 -2.74 8.93
N VAL A 567 -19.02 -2.65 8.53
CA VAL A 567 -20.18 -2.98 9.36
C VAL A 567 -20.64 -4.41 9.08
N LEU A 568 -20.75 -5.22 10.11
CA LEU A 568 -21.29 -6.56 10.05
C LEU A 568 -22.71 -6.56 10.60
N CYS A 569 -23.67 -7.08 9.84
CA CYS A 569 -25.04 -7.27 10.28
C CYS A 569 -25.53 -8.67 9.96
N ARG A 570 -26.68 -9.07 10.52
CA ARG A 570 -27.26 -10.40 10.29
C ARG A 570 -28.10 -10.47 9.02
N ASP A 571 -28.68 -9.36 8.61
CA ASP A 571 -29.58 -9.31 7.46
C ASP A 571 -28.83 -9.24 6.12
N GLU A 572 -28.91 -10.31 5.33
CA GLU A 572 -28.23 -10.43 4.05
C GLU A 572 -28.74 -9.43 3.00
N ARG A 573 -30.03 -9.09 3.06
CA ARG A 573 -30.67 -8.18 2.11
C ARG A 573 -30.19 -6.76 2.34
N ALA A 574 -30.22 -6.26 3.58
CA ALA A 574 -29.71 -4.96 3.97
C ALA A 574 -28.20 -4.82 3.67
N ALA A 575 -27.39 -5.86 3.96
CA ALA A 575 -25.98 -5.85 3.62
C ALA A 575 -25.74 -5.76 2.10
N SER A 576 -26.51 -6.50 1.30
CA SER A 576 -26.41 -6.50 -0.16
C SER A 576 -26.84 -5.15 -0.76
N VAL A 577 -27.93 -4.56 -0.27
CA VAL A 577 -28.37 -3.22 -0.67
C VAL A 577 -27.31 -2.17 -0.35
N MET A 578 -26.74 -2.20 0.86
CA MET A 578 -25.67 -1.30 1.27
C MET A 578 -24.42 -1.44 0.39
N GLN A 579 -24.00 -2.67 0.08
CA GLN A 579 -22.88 -2.94 -0.84
C GLN A 579 -23.16 -2.41 -2.24
N HIS A 580 -24.37 -2.64 -2.78
CA HIS A 580 -24.78 -2.17 -4.10
C HIS A 580 -24.77 -0.64 -4.17
N VAL A 581 -25.38 0.03 -3.19
CA VAL A 581 -25.43 1.49 -3.09
C VAL A 581 -24.02 2.10 -3.00
N LEU A 582 -23.14 1.51 -2.20
CA LEU A 582 -21.75 1.97 -2.07
C LEU A 582 -20.91 1.72 -3.34
N ALA A 583 -21.11 0.59 -4.01
CA ALA A 583 -20.40 0.24 -5.24
C ALA A 583 -20.81 1.15 -6.40
N HIS A 584 -22.10 1.49 -6.50
CA HIS A 584 -22.65 2.26 -7.61
C HIS A 584 -22.84 3.76 -7.32
N ARG A 585 -22.64 4.19 -6.06
CA ARG A 585 -22.74 5.59 -5.61
C ARG A 585 -24.10 6.23 -5.93
N PHE A 586 -25.16 5.44 -5.88
CA PHE A 586 -26.51 5.84 -6.23
C PHE A 586 -27.52 5.03 -5.41
N VAL A 587 -28.64 5.64 -5.05
CA VAL A 587 -29.76 4.99 -4.35
C VAL A 587 -30.90 4.80 -5.35
N ALA A 588 -31.21 3.55 -5.71
CA ALA A 588 -32.28 3.27 -6.65
C ALA A 588 -33.67 3.56 -6.06
N GLU A 589 -34.64 3.83 -6.94
CA GLU A 589 -36.05 4.01 -6.53
C GLU A 589 -36.60 2.73 -5.90
N GLU A 590 -36.24 1.56 -6.42
CA GLU A 590 -36.59 0.26 -5.84
C GLU A 590 -35.33 -0.44 -5.30
N LEU A 591 -35.34 -0.77 -4.00
CA LEU A 591 -34.21 -1.43 -3.31
C LEU A 591 -34.49 -2.92 -2.99
N GLY A 592 -35.51 -3.51 -3.60
CA GLY A 592 -35.93 -4.90 -3.38
C GLY A 592 -36.83 -5.12 -2.17
N PHE A 593 -37.05 -4.11 -1.33
CA PHE A 593 -38.07 -4.06 -0.28
C PHE A 593 -38.46 -2.60 0.03
N PRO A 594 -39.65 -2.34 0.61
CA PRO A 594 -40.05 -0.98 0.99
C PRO A 594 -39.06 -0.38 1.99
N VAL A 595 -38.63 0.86 1.75
CA VAL A 595 -37.73 1.60 2.64
C VAL A 595 -38.32 2.94 3.02
N ALA A 596 -38.15 3.37 4.27
CA ALA A 596 -38.57 4.69 4.70
C ALA A 596 -37.73 5.79 4.03
N GLU A 597 -38.30 6.99 3.89
CA GLU A 597 -37.60 8.16 3.34
C GLU A 597 -36.33 8.51 4.14
N GLN A 598 -36.39 8.30 5.46
CA GLN A 598 -35.22 8.48 6.33
C GLN A 598 -34.07 7.53 5.96
N THR A 599 -34.37 6.30 5.53
CA THR A 599 -33.37 5.32 5.07
C THR A 599 -32.70 5.79 3.80
N ARG A 600 -33.44 6.37 2.85
CA ARG A 600 -32.87 6.96 1.62
C ARG A 600 -31.91 8.10 1.94
N LYS A 601 -32.26 8.99 2.88
CA LYS A 601 -31.38 10.06 3.36
C LYS A 601 -30.10 9.52 4.00
N LEU A 602 -30.20 8.46 4.80
CA LEU A 602 -29.04 7.80 5.40
C LEU A 602 -28.13 7.16 4.34
N LEU A 603 -28.69 6.50 3.33
CA LEU A 603 -27.92 5.93 2.21
C LEU A 603 -27.18 7.02 1.39
N LEU A 604 -27.82 8.17 1.15
CA LEU A 604 -27.15 9.31 0.50
C LEU A 604 -25.98 9.85 1.34
N ARG A 605 -26.16 9.96 2.66
CA ARG A 605 -25.07 10.35 3.58
C ARG A 605 -23.92 9.34 3.55
N VAL A 606 -24.24 8.04 3.50
CA VAL A 606 -23.26 6.97 3.38
C VAL A 606 -22.47 7.06 2.07
N ILE A 607 -23.14 7.35 0.94
CA ILE A 607 -22.45 7.60 -0.35
C ILE A 607 -21.46 8.78 -0.20
N GLY A 608 -21.88 9.84 0.49
CA GLY A 608 -21.06 11.02 0.79
C GLY A 608 -19.80 10.74 1.62
N SER A 609 -19.73 9.60 2.32
CA SER A 609 -18.55 9.17 3.10
C SER A 609 -17.33 8.79 2.24
N ARG A 610 -17.37 8.97 0.91
CA ARG A 610 -16.25 8.73 -0.04
C ARG A 610 -15.60 7.33 0.05
N GLY A 611 -16.36 6.33 0.50
CA GLY A 611 -15.88 4.93 0.57
C GLY A 611 -15.20 4.58 1.89
N LYS A 612 -15.39 5.41 2.92
CA LYS A 612 -15.04 5.08 4.30
C LYS A 612 -15.87 3.91 4.84
N VAL A 613 -17.13 3.78 4.43
CA VAL A 613 -18.03 2.73 4.92
C VAL A 613 -18.10 1.56 3.94
N SER A 614 -18.14 0.34 4.48
CA SER A 614 -18.48 -0.90 3.78
C SER A 614 -19.30 -1.78 4.71
N ALA A 615 -20.09 -2.72 4.18
CA ALA A 615 -20.88 -3.63 5.00
C ALA A 615 -20.84 -5.07 4.45
N SER A 616 -21.06 -6.07 5.29
CA SER A 616 -21.32 -7.45 4.86
C SER A 616 -22.21 -8.20 5.85
N ALA A 617 -22.86 -9.25 5.36
CA ALA A 617 -23.66 -10.11 6.20
C ALA A 617 -22.78 -11.11 6.95
N GLY A 618 -23.10 -11.33 8.23
CA GLY A 618 -22.52 -12.39 9.03
C GLY A 618 -23.05 -13.74 8.57
N GLY A 619 -22.39 -14.38 7.60
CA GLY A 619 -22.79 -15.70 7.07
C GLY A 619 -22.62 -16.88 8.05
N CYS A 620 -22.46 -16.62 9.35
CA CYS A 620 -22.35 -17.64 10.38
C CYS A 620 -23.68 -17.78 11.12
N ARG A 621 -24.22 -19.00 11.21
CA ARG A 621 -25.45 -19.28 11.98
C ARG A 621 -25.24 -19.19 13.50
N ARG A 622 -24.00 -19.27 13.99
CA ARG A 622 -23.69 -19.13 15.42
C ARG A 622 -23.60 -17.66 15.81
N GLN A 623 -24.24 -17.30 16.92
CA GLN A 623 -24.11 -15.96 17.50
C GLN A 623 -22.75 -15.83 18.18
N HIS A 624 -21.92 -14.92 17.67
CA HIS A 624 -20.62 -14.60 18.23
C HIS A 624 -20.73 -13.52 19.30
N ARG A 625 -19.70 -13.38 20.14
CA ARG A 625 -19.72 -12.47 21.29
C ARG A 625 -20.06 -11.02 20.93
N GLY A 626 -19.56 -10.52 19.80
CA GLY A 626 -19.87 -9.17 19.31
C GLY A 626 -21.35 -9.02 18.93
N ALA A 627 -21.93 -10.01 18.24
CA ALA A 627 -23.35 -10.02 17.90
C ALA A 627 -24.24 -10.21 19.14
N GLY A 628 -23.80 -11.00 20.12
CA GLY A 628 -24.48 -11.12 21.41
C GLY A 628 -24.54 -9.78 22.15
N ALA A 629 -23.42 -9.06 22.25
CA ALA A 629 -23.34 -7.77 22.92
C ALA A 629 -24.13 -6.67 22.19
N ALA A 630 -24.00 -6.57 20.87
CA ALA A 630 -24.81 -5.65 20.06
C ALA A 630 -26.32 -5.94 20.21
N GLY A 631 -26.71 -7.22 20.27
CA GLY A 631 -28.08 -7.65 20.48
C GLY A 631 -28.63 -7.18 21.82
N ARG A 632 -27.88 -7.39 22.92
CA ARG A 632 -28.28 -6.90 24.26
C ARG A 632 -28.48 -5.39 24.28
N LEU A 633 -27.61 -4.63 23.63
CA LEU A 633 -27.75 -3.18 23.51
C LEU A 633 -29.00 -2.78 22.71
N ALA A 634 -29.33 -3.50 21.64
CA ALA A 634 -30.57 -3.27 20.89
C ALA A 634 -31.81 -3.57 21.75
N ASP A 635 -31.79 -4.67 22.51
CA ASP A 635 -32.88 -5.07 23.41
C ASP A 635 -33.09 -4.07 24.57
N LEU A 636 -32.00 -3.52 25.12
CA LEU A 636 -32.06 -2.47 26.15
C LEU A 636 -32.52 -1.13 25.56
N ALA A 637 -32.04 -0.76 24.37
CA ALA A 637 -32.46 0.47 23.70
C ALA A 637 -33.96 0.45 23.33
N LEU A 638 -34.51 -0.71 22.98
CA LEU A 638 -35.95 -0.86 22.72
C LEU A 638 -36.77 -0.63 24.00
N ARG A 639 -36.34 -1.21 25.13
CA ARG A 639 -37.02 -1.10 26.44
C ARG A 639 -36.84 0.26 27.11
N ALA A 640 -35.68 0.88 27.01
CA ALA A 640 -35.39 2.18 27.63
C ALA A 640 -36.33 3.30 27.12
N HIS A 641 -36.90 3.14 25.93
CA HIS A 641 -37.92 4.04 25.40
C HIS A 641 -39.26 3.92 26.14
N GLU A 642 -39.57 2.75 26.69
CA GLU A 642 -40.84 2.47 27.37
C GLU A 642 -40.80 2.89 28.85
N THR A 643 -39.62 2.85 29.49
CA THR A 643 -39.49 3.01 30.96
C THR A 643 -38.48 4.08 31.41
N GLY A 644 -37.76 4.74 30.51
CA GLY A 644 -36.77 5.78 30.87
C GLY A 644 -35.40 5.24 31.33
N GLY A 645 -35.07 3.99 31.02
CA GLY A 645 -33.85 3.28 31.45
C GLY A 645 -32.53 3.70 30.78
N THR A 646 -32.27 5.00 30.56
CA THR A 646 -31.03 5.47 29.92
C THR A 646 -29.76 5.17 30.73
N GLU A 647 -29.86 5.14 32.06
CA GLU A 647 -28.74 4.77 32.95
C GLU A 647 -28.39 3.28 32.86
N GLU A 648 -29.38 2.39 32.74
CA GLU A 648 -29.15 0.95 32.53
C GLU A 648 -28.48 0.67 31.19
N LEU A 649 -28.89 1.38 30.14
CA LEU A 649 -28.29 1.29 28.81
C LEU A 649 -26.81 1.73 28.83
N LYS A 650 -26.52 2.82 29.55
CA LYS A 650 -25.16 3.35 29.70
C LYS A 650 -24.29 2.41 30.53
N ALA A 651 -24.80 1.88 31.64
CA ALA A 651 -24.09 0.92 32.48
C ALA A 651 -23.74 -0.36 31.70
N ALA A 652 -24.70 -0.91 30.94
CA ALA A 652 -24.48 -2.08 30.09
C ALA A 652 -23.44 -1.80 28.99
N GLY A 653 -23.49 -0.61 28.38
CA GLY A 653 -22.50 -0.19 27.41
C GLY A 653 -21.10 -0.03 27.99
N ASP A 654 -20.97 0.55 29.18
CA ASP A 654 -19.68 0.71 29.88
C ASP A 654 -19.08 -0.64 30.30
N GLU A 655 -19.93 -1.59 30.70
CA GLU A 655 -19.51 -2.97 30.99
C GLU A 655 -19.00 -3.69 29.74
N ILE A 656 -19.75 -3.62 28.63
CA ILE A 656 -19.34 -4.15 27.32
C ILE A 656 -18.02 -3.50 26.86
N ALA A 657 -17.88 -2.18 27.03
CA ALA A 657 -16.65 -1.47 26.66
C ALA A 657 -15.45 -1.92 27.50
N LYS A 658 -15.64 -2.20 28.79
CA LYS A 658 -14.60 -2.72 29.69
C LYS A 658 -14.23 -4.15 29.32
N GLU A 659 -15.22 -5.00 29.06
CA GLU A 659 -15.05 -6.38 28.63
C GLU A 659 -14.23 -6.47 27.33
N PHE A 660 -14.64 -5.76 26.28
CA PHE A 660 -13.96 -5.82 24.98
C PHE A 660 -12.62 -5.08 24.96
N ARG A 661 -12.43 -4.01 25.75
CA ARG A 661 -11.08 -3.43 25.93
C ARG A 661 -10.13 -4.43 26.58
N GLY A 662 -10.57 -5.15 27.62
CA GLY A 662 -9.76 -6.19 28.26
C GLY A 662 -9.43 -7.37 27.34
N LEU A 663 -10.29 -7.67 26.35
CA LEU A 663 -10.05 -8.70 25.34
C LEU A 663 -9.19 -8.19 24.17
N ALA A 664 -9.34 -6.94 23.74
CA ALA A 664 -8.48 -6.31 22.74
C ALA A 664 -7.05 -6.09 23.25
N GLU A 665 -6.91 -5.89 24.56
CA GLU A 665 -5.64 -5.83 25.29
C GLU A 665 -5.01 -7.21 25.55
N LYS A 666 -5.69 -8.32 25.18
CA LYS A 666 -5.07 -9.64 25.00
C LYS A 666 -4.72 -9.85 23.52
N PRO A 667 -3.50 -9.55 23.08
CA PRO A 667 -3.15 -9.63 21.67
C PRO A 667 -3.05 -11.09 21.17
N GLU A 668 -3.52 -11.30 19.93
CA GLU A 668 -3.21 -12.48 19.11
C GLU A 668 -1.68 -12.64 18.98
N VAL A 669 -1.22 -13.89 18.82
CA VAL A 669 0.20 -14.24 18.58
C VAL A 669 0.74 -13.44 17.39
N GLN A 670 1.79 -12.64 17.61
CA GLN A 670 2.32 -11.69 16.63
C GLN A 670 3.48 -12.27 15.85
N SER A 671 3.48 -12.05 14.53
CA SER A 671 4.57 -12.43 13.64
C SER A 671 5.85 -11.60 13.89
N PRO A 672 7.03 -12.07 13.43
CA PRO A 672 8.30 -11.33 13.44
C PRO A 672 8.24 -9.87 12.96
N GLY A 673 7.34 -9.54 12.03
CA GLY A 673 7.27 -8.21 11.38
C GLY A 673 6.27 -7.21 11.98
N GLU A 674 5.41 -7.63 12.91
CA GLU A 674 4.24 -6.84 13.36
C GLU A 674 4.37 -6.23 14.76
N ALA A 675 5.21 -6.80 15.63
CA ALA A 675 5.37 -6.31 17.01
C ALA A 675 5.97 -4.89 17.08
N GLY A 676 5.35 -4.04 17.91
CA GLY A 676 5.83 -2.69 18.21
C GLY A 676 5.66 -1.64 17.10
N ARG A 677 4.82 -1.89 16.08
CA ARG A 677 4.54 -0.87 15.05
C ARG A 677 3.75 0.31 15.62
N PRO A 678 4.02 1.55 15.17
CA PRO A 678 3.23 2.70 15.57
C PRO A 678 1.79 2.57 15.05
N PHE A 679 0.82 2.92 15.89
CA PHE A 679 -0.60 2.90 15.52
C PHE A 679 -1.33 4.16 16.00
N TRP A 680 -2.29 4.63 15.19
CA TRP A 680 -3.15 5.75 15.56
C TRP A 680 -4.01 5.37 16.77
N MET A 681 -4.03 6.22 17.80
CA MET A 681 -4.94 6.07 18.92
C MET A 681 -6.26 6.77 18.56
N VAL A 682 -7.37 6.05 18.70
CA VAL A 682 -8.71 6.63 18.58
C VAL A 682 -9.06 7.22 19.93
N ASP A 683 -9.14 8.55 20.04
CA ASP A 683 -9.67 9.22 21.22
C ASP A 683 -10.78 10.19 20.78
N ARG A 684 -11.88 10.17 21.53
CA ARG A 684 -13.15 10.86 21.21
C ARG A 684 -13.10 12.38 21.49
N SER A 685 -12.00 12.92 22.02
CA SER A 685 -12.06 14.21 22.75
C SER A 685 -11.43 15.46 22.11
N ASP A 686 -10.82 15.43 20.92
CA ASP A 686 -10.22 16.65 20.34
C ASP A 686 -10.24 16.63 18.80
N ALA A 687 -11.26 17.25 18.20
CA ALA A 687 -11.36 17.39 16.74
C ALA A 687 -10.12 18.13 16.18
N GLY A 688 -9.25 17.41 15.47
CA GLY A 688 -8.08 17.97 14.76
C GLY A 688 -6.71 17.69 15.39
N GLU A 689 -6.63 17.00 16.53
CA GLU A 689 -5.36 16.52 17.09
C GLU A 689 -5.11 15.05 16.72
N LEU A 690 -3.99 14.79 16.03
CA LEU A 690 -3.52 13.45 15.73
C LEU A 690 -2.84 12.85 16.96
N ARG A 691 -3.22 11.63 17.34
CA ARG A 691 -2.63 10.92 18.48
C ARG A 691 -2.21 9.52 18.06
N TRP A 692 -1.01 9.11 18.45
CA TRP A 692 -0.51 7.77 18.16
C TRP A 692 0.39 7.27 19.26
N ARG A 693 0.57 5.95 19.31
CA ARG A 693 1.47 5.29 20.24
C ARG A 693 2.50 4.49 19.46
N ALA A 694 3.75 4.55 19.90
CA ALA A 694 4.85 3.77 19.33
C ALA A 694 5.70 3.15 20.43
N ALA A 695 6.19 1.94 20.19
CA ALA A 695 7.19 1.31 21.04
C ALA A 695 8.59 1.65 20.51
N LEU A 696 9.51 2.05 21.41
CA LEU A 696 10.85 2.45 21.01
C LEU A 696 11.72 1.23 20.70
N ARG A 697 12.28 1.16 19.50
CA ARG A 697 13.30 0.16 19.14
C ARG A 697 14.68 0.64 19.57
N ARG A 698 15.66 -0.27 19.65
CA ARG A 698 17.06 0.12 19.89
C ARG A 698 17.52 1.14 18.88
N VAL A 699 17.23 0.89 17.61
CA VAL A 699 17.61 1.76 16.49
C VAL A 699 17.02 3.18 16.64
N HIS A 700 15.81 3.31 17.18
CA HIS A 700 15.20 4.62 17.45
C HIS A 700 16.01 5.39 18.49
N LEU A 701 16.36 4.72 19.59
CA LEU A 701 17.14 5.29 20.69
C LEU A 701 18.56 5.66 20.26
N THR A 702 19.22 4.80 19.48
CA THR A 702 20.62 5.02 19.05
C THR A 702 20.76 6.00 17.90
N SER A 703 19.76 6.05 17.00
CA SER A 703 19.84 6.85 15.77
C SER A 703 18.98 8.11 15.81
N GLY A 704 18.25 8.36 16.90
CA GLY A 704 17.51 9.60 17.13
C GLY A 704 16.37 9.81 16.14
N TRP A 705 15.55 8.79 15.91
CA TRP A 705 14.36 8.89 15.04
C TRP A 705 13.23 7.98 15.53
N THR A 706 12.01 8.20 15.04
CA THR A 706 10.86 7.32 15.29
C THR A 706 9.91 7.31 14.10
N GLU A 707 9.27 6.16 13.86
CA GLU A 707 8.23 5.99 12.84
C GLU A 707 6.90 6.64 13.28
N LEU A 708 6.14 7.14 12.31
CA LEU A 708 4.71 7.46 12.45
C LEU A 708 3.86 6.30 11.92
N PRO A 709 2.61 6.17 12.36
CA PRO A 709 1.69 5.21 11.78
C PRO A 709 1.37 5.53 10.32
N ASP A 710 1.09 4.49 9.53
CA ASP A 710 0.66 4.63 8.14
C ASP A 710 -0.66 5.43 8.03
N GLY A 711 -0.86 6.14 6.93
CA GLY A 711 -2.11 6.87 6.65
C GLY A 711 -2.13 8.35 7.03
N LEU A 712 -0.97 8.97 7.29
CA LEU A 712 -0.85 10.43 7.38
C LEU A 712 -1.27 11.10 6.06
N ILE A 713 -2.05 12.18 6.14
CA ILE A 713 -2.70 12.86 5.00
C ILE A 713 -1.66 13.50 4.07
N ALA A 714 -1.88 13.43 2.74
CA ALA A 714 -1.01 13.98 1.69
C ALA A 714 -0.78 15.51 1.72
N THR A 715 -1.41 16.23 2.65
CA THR A 715 -1.25 17.69 2.83
C THR A 715 -0.04 18.08 3.66
N VAL A 716 0.66 17.11 4.26
CA VAL A 716 1.85 17.34 5.08
C VAL A 716 3.09 17.43 4.21
N GLU A 717 3.92 18.46 4.43
CA GLU A 717 5.13 18.70 3.64
C GLU A 717 6.27 17.75 4.06
N ASP A 718 6.85 17.03 3.10
CA ASP A 718 8.10 16.31 3.32
C ASP A 718 9.23 17.30 3.69
N ARG A 719 10.06 16.92 4.66
CA ARG A 719 11.12 17.75 5.26
C ARG A 719 10.57 18.96 6.05
N GLN A 720 9.33 18.90 6.54
CA GLN A 720 8.82 19.89 7.49
C GLN A 720 9.59 19.84 8.81
N ARG A 721 10.06 21.01 9.27
CA ARG A 721 10.68 21.16 10.60
C ARG A 721 9.60 21.34 11.67
N LEU A 722 9.66 20.52 12.70
CA LEU A 722 8.76 20.51 13.83
C LEU A 722 9.59 20.56 15.13
N ARG A 723 8.98 21.01 16.22
CA ARG A 723 9.53 20.88 17.57
C ARG A 723 8.87 19.69 18.24
N LEU A 724 9.66 18.79 18.81
CA LEU A 724 9.17 17.68 19.64
C LEU A 724 9.49 17.97 21.11
N VAL A 725 8.46 17.94 21.96
CA VAL A 725 8.58 18.04 23.41
C VAL A 725 8.19 16.71 24.02
N LEU A 726 9.16 16.03 24.63
CA LEU A 726 9.00 14.68 25.18
C LEU A 726 9.07 14.73 26.72
N ASN A 727 7.96 14.41 27.37
CA ASN A 727 7.85 14.33 28.82
C ASN A 727 8.09 12.89 29.31
N HIS A 728 9.13 12.70 30.10
CA HIS A 728 9.49 11.44 30.74
C HIS A 728 9.43 11.58 32.27
N PRO A 729 8.28 11.23 32.89
CA PRO A 729 8.08 11.41 34.32
C PRO A 729 9.00 10.52 35.18
N GLY A 730 9.66 11.12 36.18
CA GLY A 730 10.44 10.38 37.18
C GLY A 730 9.62 10.11 38.44
N ARG A 731 9.69 8.90 39.01
CA ARG A 731 8.93 8.53 40.24
C ARG A 731 9.48 9.18 41.52
N LYS A 732 10.78 9.51 41.54
CA LYS A 732 11.51 10.20 42.65
C LYS A 732 12.48 11.28 42.14
N SER A 733 12.51 11.51 40.83
CA SER A 733 13.36 12.49 40.15
C SER A 733 12.46 13.53 39.51
N ARG A 734 12.98 14.76 39.33
CA ARG A 734 12.32 15.78 38.51
C ARG A 734 11.95 15.19 37.16
N SER A 735 10.71 15.39 36.70
CA SER A 735 10.26 14.99 35.37
C SER A 735 11.23 15.53 34.33
N VAL A 736 11.75 14.67 33.48
CA VAL A 736 12.69 15.06 32.43
C VAL A 736 11.87 15.44 31.22
N GLN A 737 11.90 16.72 30.86
CA GLN A 737 11.34 17.21 29.61
C GLN A 737 12.51 17.44 28.66
N GLU A 738 12.54 16.67 27.57
CA GLU A 738 13.50 16.87 26.49
C GLU A 738 12.82 17.57 25.33
N GLU A 739 13.51 18.55 24.76
CA GLU A 739 13.03 19.28 23.59
C GLU A 739 14.02 19.07 22.44
N SER A 740 13.49 18.76 21.26
CA SER A 740 14.30 18.55 20.06
C SER A 740 13.66 19.19 18.83
N GLU A 741 14.50 19.73 17.95
CA GLU A 741 14.08 20.10 16.59
C GLU A 741 14.11 18.83 15.75
N VAL A 742 12.95 18.42 15.24
CA VAL A 742 12.78 17.20 14.47
C VAL A 742 12.37 17.52 13.04
N LEU A 743 12.84 16.69 12.13
CA LEU A 743 12.53 16.78 10.70
C LEU A 743 11.57 15.66 10.35
N LEU A 744 10.36 16.02 9.93
CA LEU A 744 9.41 15.08 9.39
C LEU A 744 9.86 14.67 7.99
N ARG A 745 10.02 13.37 7.74
CA ARG A 745 10.50 12.82 6.47
C ARG A 745 9.57 11.73 5.97
N CYS A 746 9.37 11.71 4.66
CA CYS A 746 8.72 10.59 3.99
C CYS A 746 9.79 9.68 3.37
N THR A 747 9.93 8.47 3.91
CA THR A 747 10.81 7.43 3.38
C THR A 747 9.95 6.34 2.74
N GLY A 748 9.72 6.43 1.42
CA GLY A 748 8.83 5.52 0.70
C GLY A 748 7.36 5.90 0.91
N GLU A 749 6.60 5.03 1.57
CA GLU A 749 5.19 5.29 1.98
C GLU A 749 5.06 5.59 3.48
N ARG A 750 6.18 5.62 4.21
CA ARG A 750 6.21 5.79 5.67
C ARG A 750 6.71 7.16 6.05
N TRP A 751 6.11 7.69 7.11
CA TRP A 751 6.52 8.94 7.72
C TRP A 751 7.38 8.68 8.95
N GLU A 752 8.43 9.48 9.12
CA GLU A 752 9.40 9.35 10.21
C GLU A 752 9.73 10.73 10.79
N LEU A 753 9.91 10.82 12.11
CA LEU A 753 10.53 11.98 12.77
C LEU A 753 12.01 11.70 12.96
N HIS A 754 12.86 12.52 12.37
CA HIS A 754 14.32 12.39 12.49
C HIS A 754 14.91 13.55 13.31
N GLY A 755 15.93 13.29 14.12
CA GLY A 755 16.57 14.28 15.00
C GLY A 755 16.01 14.31 16.42
N VAL A 756 15.30 13.24 16.81
CA VAL A 756 14.74 13.08 18.15
C VAL A 756 15.85 12.93 19.18
N VAL A 757 15.78 13.72 20.25
CA VAL A 757 16.63 13.56 21.44
C VAL A 757 15.82 12.81 22.49
N TRP A 758 16.30 11.63 22.89
CA TRP A 758 15.63 10.78 23.87
C TRP A 758 16.16 11.04 25.30
N PRO A 759 15.27 11.16 26.30
CA PRO A 759 15.62 11.19 27.71
C PRO A 759 16.52 10.02 28.11
N ARG A 760 17.53 10.30 28.94
CA ARG A 760 18.42 9.28 29.47
C ARG A 760 17.64 8.24 30.27
N GLY A 761 17.99 6.97 30.10
CA GLY A 761 17.35 5.85 30.81
C GLY A 761 16.11 5.28 30.13
N MET A 762 15.72 5.77 28.95
CA MET A 762 14.75 5.06 28.10
C MET A 762 15.34 3.74 27.60
N LEU A 763 14.55 2.67 27.74
CA LEU A 763 14.93 1.33 27.30
C LEU A 763 14.15 0.94 26.02
N PRO A 764 14.71 0.07 25.17
CA PRO A 764 13.95 -0.54 24.07
C PRO A 764 12.68 -1.19 24.59
N GLY A 765 11.58 -1.11 23.84
CA GLY A 765 10.25 -1.54 24.27
C GLY A 765 9.42 -0.45 24.95
N THR A 766 10.02 0.64 25.45
CA THR A 766 9.25 1.72 26.12
C THR A 766 8.18 2.29 25.20
N LEU A 767 6.95 2.42 25.69
CA LEU A 767 5.83 2.99 24.95
C LEU A 767 5.81 4.51 25.10
N VAL A 768 5.78 5.20 23.97
CA VAL A 768 5.65 6.66 23.90
C VAL A 768 4.36 7.01 23.18
N THR A 769 3.61 7.92 23.77
CA THR A 769 2.36 8.45 23.23
C THR A 769 2.62 9.84 22.68
N TYR A 770 2.22 10.10 21.44
CA TYR A 770 2.41 11.34 20.72
C TYR A 770 1.07 12.04 20.47
N ARG A 771 1.12 13.36 20.41
CA ARG A 771 0.02 14.27 20.13
C ARG A 771 0.51 15.37 19.19
N TRP A 772 -0.20 15.59 18.10
CA TRP A 772 0.17 16.60 17.11
C TRP A 772 -1.06 17.20 16.44
N ARG A 773 -1.22 18.52 16.55
CA ARG A 773 -2.18 19.28 15.75
C ARG A 773 -1.49 19.71 14.46
N LEU A 774 -2.05 19.37 13.30
CA LEU A 774 -1.41 19.67 12.00
C LEU A 774 -1.21 21.19 11.75
N SER A 775 -2.02 22.03 12.39
CA SER A 775 -1.85 23.50 12.39
C SER A 775 -0.65 23.97 13.22
N GLU A 776 -0.13 23.13 14.11
CA GLU A 776 0.97 23.47 15.01
C GLU A 776 2.28 22.85 14.50
N ARG A 777 3.38 23.60 14.67
CA ARG A 777 4.74 23.08 14.46
C ARG A 777 5.30 22.38 15.71
N LEU A 778 4.43 21.87 16.58
CA LEU A 778 4.76 21.28 17.86
C LEU A 778 4.14 19.88 17.98
N ILE A 779 4.98 18.88 18.24
CA ILE A 779 4.58 17.53 18.64
C ILE A 779 4.84 17.41 20.13
N ARG A 780 3.83 16.97 20.88
CA ARG A 780 3.97 16.63 22.30
C ARG A 780 4.01 15.12 22.44
N ALA A 781 4.97 14.61 23.19
CA ALA A 781 5.11 13.20 23.45
C ALA A 781 5.26 12.95 24.94
N SER A 782 4.78 11.81 25.42
CA SER A 782 4.97 11.39 26.80
C SER A 782 5.09 9.88 26.94
N SER A 783 5.89 9.44 27.91
CA SER A 783 5.88 8.06 28.40
C SER A 783 5.09 7.98 29.70
N GLU A 784 4.44 6.85 29.95
CA GLU A 784 3.60 6.62 31.13
C GLU A 784 4.31 5.72 32.14
N LEU A 785 4.26 6.08 33.43
CA LEU A 785 4.84 5.25 34.50
C LEU A 785 4.02 3.97 34.71
N LEU A 786 4.71 2.87 35.01
CA LEU A 786 4.05 1.68 35.53
C LEU A 786 3.59 1.91 36.98
N PRO A 787 2.47 1.30 37.40
CA PRO A 787 2.05 1.30 38.81
C PRO A 787 3.13 0.76 39.75
N GLN A 788 3.93 -0.20 39.30
CA GLN A 788 5.11 -0.74 39.99
C GLN A 788 6.22 -1.02 38.96
N PRO A 789 7.50 -0.74 39.27
CA PRO A 789 8.59 -1.11 38.39
C PRO A 789 8.67 -2.64 38.21
N GLU A 790 9.00 -3.07 37.00
CA GLU A 790 9.11 -4.49 36.66
C GLU A 790 10.52 -4.77 36.14
N ARG A 791 11.11 -5.90 36.55
CA ARG A 791 12.39 -6.40 36.04
C ARG A 791 12.11 -7.54 35.06
N ILE A 792 12.61 -7.39 33.83
CA ILE A 792 12.52 -8.41 32.78
C ILE A 792 13.93 -8.82 32.39
N ASP A 793 14.28 -10.09 32.62
CA ASP A 793 15.57 -10.66 32.20
C ASP A 793 16.79 -9.77 32.53
N GLN A 794 16.75 -9.13 33.71
CA GLN A 794 17.71 -8.15 34.28
C GLN A 794 17.48 -6.65 34.00
N LEU A 795 16.65 -6.28 33.02
CA LEU A 795 16.34 -4.88 32.73
C LEU A 795 15.17 -4.37 33.56
N THR A 796 15.34 -3.23 34.23
CA THR A 796 14.29 -2.62 35.05
C THR A 796 13.49 -1.59 34.27
N TYR A 797 12.23 -1.91 33.97
CA TYR A 797 11.27 -1.02 33.35
C TYR A 797 10.47 -0.27 34.41
N ARG A 798 10.48 1.07 34.31
CA ARG A 798 9.66 1.96 35.16
C ARG A 798 8.46 2.54 34.42
N HIS A 799 8.47 2.45 33.10
CA HIS A 799 7.46 3.00 32.21
C HIS A 799 6.81 1.87 31.43
N ARG A 800 5.58 2.10 30.97
CA ARG A 800 4.85 1.14 30.12
C ARG A 800 5.71 0.74 28.93
N TYR A 801 5.66 -0.53 28.59
CA TYR A 801 6.49 -1.14 27.56
C TYR A 801 5.71 -2.20 26.77
N ASP A 802 6.21 -2.53 25.59
CA ASP A 802 5.76 -3.65 24.77
C ASP A 802 6.67 -4.86 25.02
N ILE A 803 6.14 -5.88 25.70
CA ILE A 803 6.93 -7.05 26.14
C ILE A 803 7.48 -7.89 24.97
N GLY A 804 6.78 -7.89 23.83
CA GLY A 804 7.26 -8.57 22.63
C GLY A 804 8.47 -7.86 22.05
N LEU A 805 8.44 -6.53 22.01
CA LEU A 805 9.58 -5.74 21.58
C LEU A 805 10.74 -5.81 22.58
N VAL A 806 10.47 -5.82 23.90
CA VAL A 806 11.48 -6.08 24.93
C VAL A 806 12.17 -7.43 24.69
N THR A 807 11.41 -8.46 24.35
CA THR A 807 11.96 -9.80 24.10
C THR A 807 12.92 -9.79 22.91
N ARG A 808 12.56 -9.15 21.80
CA ARG A 808 13.39 -9.04 20.58
C ARG A 808 14.60 -8.13 20.74
N GLU A 809 14.36 -6.91 21.21
CA GLU A 809 15.36 -5.85 21.26
C GLU A 809 16.37 -6.07 22.40
N ASN A 810 16.13 -6.99 23.34
CA ASN A 810 17.09 -7.35 24.38
C ASN A 810 17.66 -8.77 24.21
N ALA A 811 17.52 -9.35 23.01
CA ALA A 811 18.16 -10.63 22.68
C ALA A 811 19.70 -10.54 22.79
N PRO A 812 20.42 -11.64 23.06
CA PRO A 812 21.88 -11.61 23.13
C PRO A 812 22.52 -11.04 21.87
N GLY A 813 23.52 -10.18 22.04
CA GLY A 813 24.24 -9.50 20.95
C GLY A 813 23.40 -8.46 20.20
N ALA A 814 22.25 -8.05 20.74
CA ALA A 814 21.43 -7.07 20.04
C ALA A 814 22.04 -5.66 20.12
N ASP A 815 22.96 -5.41 21.06
CA ASP A 815 23.72 -4.16 21.26
C ASP A 815 24.98 -4.07 20.39
N GLN A 816 25.47 -5.22 19.92
CA GLN A 816 26.62 -5.35 19.04
C GLN A 816 26.20 -5.12 17.58
N GLY A 817 26.13 -3.86 17.17
CA GLY A 817 25.71 -3.48 15.80
C GLY A 817 26.67 -3.98 14.71
N GLY A 818 26.30 -5.06 14.01
CA GLY A 818 26.81 -5.42 12.67
C GLY A 818 28.28 -5.86 12.55
N GLN A 819 28.98 -6.09 13.66
CA GLN A 819 30.27 -6.81 13.68
C GLN A 819 30.04 -8.31 13.90
N GLU A 820 31.07 -9.14 13.67
CA GLU A 820 31.05 -10.55 14.07
C GLU A 820 30.61 -10.65 15.53
N LEU A 821 29.44 -11.26 15.75
CA LEU A 821 28.84 -11.37 17.06
C LEU A 821 29.60 -12.42 17.87
N ASP A 822 30.36 -11.97 18.86
CA ASP A 822 31.05 -12.85 19.82
C ASP A 822 30.05 -13.34 20.86
N LEU A 823 29.25 -14.33 20.45
CA LEU A 823 28.22 -14.95 21.27
C LEU A 823 28.58 -16.41 21.55
N SER A 824 28.33 -16.83 22.79
CA SER A 824 28.39 -18.25 23.16
C SER A 824 27.35 -19.06 22.39
N ASP A 825 27.54 -20.38 22.32
CA ASP A 825 26.59 -21.28 21.64
C ASP A 825 25.16 -21.14 22.21
N THR A 826 25.03 -20.98 23.54
CA THR A 826 23.72 -20.77 24.20
C THR A 826 23.13 -19.39 23.91
N ALA A 827 23.96 -18.36 23.79
CA ALA A 827 23.52 -17.02 23.42
C ALA A 827 23.01 -16.96 21.98
N TRP A 828 23.60 -17.73 21.06
CA TRP A 828 23.10 -17.88 19.68
C TRP A 828 21.70 -18.50 19.62
N VAL A 829 21.46 -19.59 20.36
CA VAL A 829 20.14 -20.23 20.44
C VAL A 829 19.10 -19.25 21.00
N MET A 830 19.43 -18.58 22.10
CA MET A 830 18.55 -17.58 22.73
C MET A 830 18.28 -16.38 21.80
N ARG A 831 19.29 -15.94 21.05
CA ARG A 831 19.14 -14.87 20.06
C ARG A 831 18.17 -15.28 18.95
N THR A 832 18.38 -16.46 18.37
CA THR A 832 17.51 -16.98 17.30
C THR A 832 16.08 -17.12 17.77
N LEU A 833 15.87 -17.74 18.92
CA LEU A 833 14.54 -17.95 19.48
C LEU A 833 13.81 -16.63 19.78
N ARG A 834 14.52 -15.63 20.34
CA ARG A 834 13.89 -14.34 20.71
C ARG A 834 13.68 -13.39 19.53
N ILE A 835 14.52 -13.44 18.50
CA ILE A 835 14.42 -12.57 17.31
C ILE A 835 13.42 -13.15 16.29
N LEU A 836 13.57 -14.43 15.95
CA LEU A 836 12.82 -15.08 14.87
C LEU A 836 11.64 -15.91 15.37
N GLY A 837 11.57 -16.20 16.67
CA GLY A 837 10.44 -16.91 17.25
C GLY A 837 9.13 -16.13 17.16
N HIS A 838 8.03 -16.88 17.08
CA HIS A 838 6.68 -16.35 17.09
C HIS A 838 6.35 -15.89 18.51
N LEU A 839 5.98 -14.62 18.64
CA LEU A 839 5.77 -14.00 19.95
C LEU A 839 4.31 -14.14 20.39
N SER A 840 4.13 -14.65 21.59
CA SER A 840 2.85 -14.60 22.30
C SER A 840 2.69 -13.24 23.00
N ALA A 841 1.46 -12.94 23.43
CA ALA A 841 1.11 -11.71 24.11
C ALA A 841 1.94 -11.39 25.37
N ASP A 842 2.37 -12.45 26.06
CA ASP A 842 3.21 -12.39 27.26
C ASP A 842 4.70 -12.21 26.94
N GLY A 843 5.06 -12.06 25.67
CA GLY A 843 6.45 -12.00 25.20
C GLY A 843 7.14 -13.36 25.12
N SER A 844 6.43 -14.46 25.39
CA SER A 844 6.99 -15.80 25.14
C SER A 844 7.30 -15.96 23.65
N ALA A 845 8.44 -16.54 23.31
CA ALA A 845 8.83 -16.81 21.93
C ALA A 845 8.85 -18.32 21.67
N ILE A 846 8.21 -18.77 20.58
CA ILE A 846 8.21 -20.18 20.16
C ILE A 846 8.85 -20.36 18.78
N LEU A 847 9.61 -21.43 18.63
CA LEU A 847 10.24 -21.82 17.36
C LEU A 847 10.23 -23.35 17.24
N ALA A 848 9.98 -23.88 16.04
CA ALA A 848 10.13 -25.31 15.80
C ALA A 848 11.59 -25.73 15.98
N GLU A 849 11.82 -26.82 16.71
CA GLU A 849 13.17 -27.31 17.02
C GLU A 849 13.96 -27.62 15.74
N GLU A 850 13.30 -28.24 14.76
CA GLU A 850 13.87 -28.56 13.44
C GLU A 850 14.28 -27.33 12.64
N ALA A 851 13.63 -26.18 12.87
CA ALA A 851 13.94 -24.93 12.18
C ALA A 851 15.11 -24.16 12.83
N LEU A 852 15.58 -24.56 14.02
CA LEU A 852 16.54 -23.79 14.80
C LEU A 852 17.87 -23.58 14.05
N VAL A 853 18.47 -24.65 13.53
CA VAL A 853 19.79 -24.59 12.89
C VAL A 853 19.79 -23.67 11.68
N HIS A 854 18.77 -23.81 10.82
CA HIS A 854 18.60 -22.96 9.64
C HIS A 854 18.47 -21.48 10.05
N ASN A 855 17.63 -21.18 11.04
CA ASN A 855 17.44 -19.82 11.52
C ASN A 855 18.68 -19.24 12.23
N CYS A 856 19.50 -20.06 12.90
CA CYS A 856 20.78 -19.61 13.44
C CYS A 856 21.75 -19.20 12.31
N LEU A 857 21.82 -19.97 11.23
CA LEU A 857 22.64 -19.65 10.06
C LEU A 857 22.16 -18.36 9.39
N GLU A 858 20.84 -18.16 9.24
CA GLU A 858 20.27 -16.92 8.69
C GLU A 858 20.63 -15.68 9.53
N LEU A 859 20.74 -15.83 10.85
CA LEU A 859 21.19 -14.75 11.74
C LEU A 859 22.72 -14.57 11.81
N GLY A 860 23.48 -15.34 11.02
CA GLY A 860 24.93 -15.20 10.87
C GLY A 860 25.76 -16.14 11.74
N LEU A 861 25.22 -17.25 12.26
CA LEU A 861 26.02 -18.27 12.94
C LEU A 861 27.05 -18.85 11.95
N PRO A 862 28.36 -18.92 12.29
CA PRO A 862 29.35 -19.57 11.44
C PRO A 862 29.08 -21.07 11.25
N GLN A 863 29.20 -21.57 10.02
CA GLN A 863 28.91 -22.98 9.66
C GLN A 863 29.63 -24.00 10.57
N LYS A 864 30.87 -23.69 10.96
CA LYS A 864 31.71 -24.53 11.85
C LYS A 864 31.11 -24.75 13.25
N TRP A 865 30.13 -23.96 13.67
CA TRP A 865 29.51 -24.02 15.01
C TRP A 865 28.13 -24.67 15.02
N VAL A 866 27.60 -25.08 13.87
CA VAL A 866 26.29 -25.74 13.77
C VAL A 866 26.19 -26.99 14.64
N ALA A 867 27.25 -27.80 14.71
CA ALA A 867 27.27 -29.02 15.53
C ALA A 867 27.11 -28.74 17.04
N ARG A 868 27.34 -27.50 17.49
CA ARG A 868 27.25 -27.10 18.90
C ARG A 868 25.87 -26.59 19.30
N VAL A 869 24.96 -26.39 18.33
CA VAL A 869 23.62 -25.84 18.56
C VAL A 869 22.74 -26.76 19.41
N HIS A 870 22.67 -28.05 19.08
CA HIS A 870 21.85 -29.01 19.85
C HIS A 870 22.36 -29.21 21.29
N PRO A 871 23.68 -29.40 21.55
CA PRO A 871 24.20 -29.39 22.92
C PRO A 871 23.91 -28.08 23.68
N ALA A 872 23.84 -26.94 22.99
CA ALA A 872 23.45 -25.68 23.61
C ALA A 872 21.96 -25.63 23.99
N VAL A 873 21.07 -26.20 23.17
CA VAL A 873 19.65 -26.38 23.50
C VAL A 873 19.49 -27.24 24.76
N GLU A 874 20.17 -28.38 24.82
CA GLU A 874 20.10 -29.27 25.99
C GLU A 874 20.53 -28.58 27.29
N ARG A 875 21.61 -27.79 27.23
CA ARG A 875 22.05 -26.96 28.36
C ARG A 875 20.99 -25.93 28.77
N LEU A 876 20.41 -25.20 27.82
CA LEU A 876 19.38 -24.19 28.10
C LEU A 876 18.09 -24.80 28.68
N VAL A 877 17.72 -26.00 28.24
CA VAL A 877 16.59 -26.75 28.80
C VAL A 877 16.89 -27.20 30.22
N LYS A 878 18.09 -27.75 30.47
CA LYS A 878 18.55 -28.15 31.81
C LYS A 878 18.56 -26.97 32.79
N GLU A 879 19.01 -25.80 32.33
CA GLU A 879 19.06 -24.55 33.10
C GLU A 879 17.69 -23.85 33.22
N ARG A 880 16.63 -24.41 32.63
CA ARG A 880 15.27 -23.84 32.59
C ARG A 880 15.24 -22.40 32.05
N LEU A 881 16.08 -22.13 31.06
CA LEU A 881 16.08 -20.88 30.30
C LEU A 881 15.16 -20.96 29.08
N ILE A 882 14.96 -22.17 28.54
CA ILE A 882 13.95 -22.49 27.53
C ILE A 882 13.23 -23.78 27.92
N GLY A 883 12.00 -23.96 27.46
CA GLY A 883 11.22 -25.18 27.58
C GLY A 883 11.08 -25.91 26.26
N LEU A 884 10.95 -27.23 26.31
CA LEU A 884 10.50 -28.06 25.20
C LEU A 884 9.01 -28.34 25.37
N VAL A 885 8.20 -27.96 24.38
CA VAL A 885 6.75 -28.13 24.41
C VAL A 885 6.26 -28.72 23.09
N TRP A 886 5.11 -29.39 23.13
CA TRP A 886 4.43 -29.82 21.91
C TRP A 886 3.60 -28.68 21.34
N GLY A 887 3.73 -28.44 20.04
CA GLY A 887 2.91 -27.50 19.29
C GLY A 887 2.45 -28.07 17.96
N SER A 888 1.97 -27.19 17.08
CA SER A 888 1.62 -27.53 15.71
C SER A 888 2.14 -26.50 14.72
N LEU A 889 2.34 -26.89 13.46
CA LEU A 889 2.58 -26.01 12.32
C LEU A 889 1.32 -25.95 11.46
N ASP A 890 0.89 -24.74 11.13
CA ASP A 890 -0.19 -24.56 10.16
C ASP A 890 0.28 -24.83 8.71
N GLY A 891 -0.65 -24.74 7.74
CA GLY A 891 -0.34 -24.95 6.32
C GLY A 891 0.66 -23.95 5.72
N SER A 892 1.05 -22.91 6.47
CA SER A 892 2.10 -21.95 6.12
C SER A 892 3.39 -22.12 6.93
N GLY A 893 3.49 -23.18 7.72
CA GLY A 893 4.66 -23.48 8.55
C GLY A 893 4.76 -22.62 9.83
N GLN A 894 3.68 -21.95 10.24
CA GLN A 894 3.69 -21.09 11.43
C GLN A 894 3.46 -21.93 12.69
N PRO A 895 4.33 -21.84 13.72
CA PRO A 895 4.18 -22.59 14.94
C PRO A 895 3.08 -22.01 15.85
N SER A 896 2.28 -22.90 16.41
CA SER A 896 1.23 -22.60 17.39
C SER A 896 1.43 -23.47 18.64
N HIS A 897 1.25 -22.85 19.81
CA HIS A 897 1.20 -23.54 21.10
C HIS A 897 -0.02 -23.03 21.90
N PRO A 898 -0.90 -23.90 22.42
CA PRO A 898 -0.87 -25.38 22.33
C PRO A 898 -1.16 -25.91 20.91
N PRO A 899 -0.92 -27.21 20.61
CA PRO A 899 -1.16 -27.80 19.29
C PRO A 899 -2.63 -27.68 18.88
N ARG A 900 -2.88 -27.27 17.63
CA ARG A 900 -4.23 -27.14 17.07
C ARG A 900 -4.66 -28.42 16.34
N ARG A 901 -5.97 -28.67 16.30
CA ARG A 901 -6.55 -29.85 15.64
C ARG A 901 -6.46 -29.68 14.11
N GLY A 902 -5.95 -30.71 13.42
CA GLY A 902 -5.78 -30.71 11.96
C GLY A 902 -4.49 -30.06 11.45
N GLU A 903 -3.64 -29.56 12.35
CA GLU A 903 -2.31 -29.02 12.03
C GLU A 903 -1.21 -30.05 12.36
N THR A 904 -0.05 -29.94 11.71
CA THR A 904 1.07 -30.88 11.88
C THR A 904 1.71 -30.72 13.24
N ARG A 905 1.63 -31.73 14.11
CA ARG A 905 2.26 -31.68 15.45
C ARG A 905 3.78 -31.72 15.35
N VAL A 906 4.45 -30.82 16.09
CA VAL A 906 5.91 -30.71 16.13
C VAL A 906 6.41 -30.37 17.52
N ARG A 907 7.70 -30.60 17.78
CA ARG A 907 8.39 -30.11 18.98
C ARG A 907 8.76 -28.64 18.80
N LEU A 908 8.41 -27.83 19.80
CA LEU A 908 8.72 -26.41 19.85
C LEU A 908 9.66 -26.09 21.02
N LEU A 909 10.63 -25.25 20.75
CA LEU A 909 11.41 -24.53 21.76
C LEU A 909 10.61 -23.31 22.20
N ARG A 910 10.44 -23.13 23.50
CA ARG A 910 9.70 -22.01 24.10
C ARG A 910 10.60 -21.22 25.05
N TYR A 911 10.79 -19.95 24.75
CA TYR A 911 11.33 -18.96 25.66
C TYR A 911 10.19 -18.26 26.40
N VAL A 912 10.37 -17.98 27.69
CA VAL A 912 9.44 -17.16 28.49
C VAL A 912 10.26 -16.07 29.19
N PRO A 913 9.95 -14.78 28.96
CA PRO A 913 10.65 -13.70 29.65
C PRO A 913 10.39 -13.77 31.16
N ARG A 914 11.45 -13.62 31.97
CA ARG A 914 11.35 -13.67 33.44
C ARG A 914 10.93 -12.30 33.96
N LEU A 915 9.63 -12.16 34.24
CA LEU A 915 9.05 -10.94 34.79
C LEU A 915 8.99 -11.00 36.32
N GLU A 916 9.64 -10.05 36.97
CA GLU A 916 9.63 -9.87 38.42
C GLU A 916 9.11 -8.46 38.75
N ARG A 917 8.00 -8.39 39.49
CA ARG A 917 7.51 -7.10 40.00
C ARG A 917 8.37 -6.68 41.17
N LEU A 918 9.08 -5.57 41.03
CA LEU A 918 9.87 -5.03 42.11
C LEU A 918 8.93 -4.35 43.08
N ALA A 919 9.00 -4.74 44.35
CA ALA A 919 8.30 -4.05 45.41
C ALA A 919 8.59 -2.54 45.28
N PRO A 920 7.57 -1.66 45.36
CA PRO A 920 7.87 -0.24 45.52
C PRO A 920 8.84 -0.13 46.70
N PRO A 921 9.95 0.62 46.57
CA PRO A 921 10.86 0.79 47.70
C PRO A 921 10.00 1.21 48.89
N PRO A 922 10.22 0.64 50.09
CA PRO A 922 9.41 0.97 51.24
C PRO A 922 9.33 2.50 51.34
N PRO A 923 8.17 3.07 51.71
CA PRO A 923 8.16 4.46 52.13
C PRO A 923 9.31 4.59 53.12
N PRO A 924 10.16 5.63 53.02
CA PRO A 924 11.25 5.78 53.96
C PRO A 924 10.63 5.61 55.35
N ARG A 925 11.08 4.56 56.07
CA ARG A 925 10.73 4.42 57.49
C ARG A 925 10.98 5.79 58.08
N ALA A 926 10.06 6.26 58.92
CA ALA A 926 10.27 7.44 59.72
C ALA A 926 11.53 7.22 60.57
N ALA A 927 12.69 7.49 59.96
CA ALA A 927 13.87 7.87 60.68
C ALA A 927 13.46 9.16 61.37
N ALA A 928 13.66 9.16 62.68
CA ALA A 928 13.29 10.21 63.60
C ALA A 928 13.49 11.61 62.98
N GLN A 929 12.50 12.47 63.25
CA GLN A 929 12.53 13.92 63.08
C GLN A 929 13.93 14.47 62.76
N SER A 930 14.14 14.83 61.50
CA SER A 930 15.13 15.85 61.15
C SER A 930 14.37 16.95 60.41
N ASP A 931 14.43 18.14 60.98
CA ASP A 931 13.69 19.34 60.63
C ASP A 931 13.48 19.61 59.13
N GLY A 932 12.32 20.19 58.83
CA GLY A 932 11.92 20.60 57.49
C GLY A 932 12.98 21.46 56.81
N ARG A 933 13.47 21.01 55.65
CA ARG A 933 14.31 21.83 54.79
C ARG A 933 13.47 22.97 54.21
N GLU A 934 13.80 24.19 54.60
CA GLU A 934 13.42 25.40 53.86
C GLU A 934 13.99 25.31 52.42
N GLU A 935 13.12 25.31 51.42
CA GLU A 935 13.58 25.47 50.03
C GLU A 935 13.87 26.95 49.81
N GLN A 936 15.15 27.30 49.72
CA GLN A 936 15.59 28.66 49.44
C GLN A 936 15.42 28.96 47.95
N VAL A 937 14.42 29.78 47.62
CA VAL A 937 14.16 30.23 46.25
C VAL A 937 15.17 31.34 45.93
N SER A 938 15.96 31.17 44.88
CA SER A 938 16.88 32.21 44.38
C SER A 938 16.11 33.42 43.85
N GLY A 939 16.69 34.61 44.01
CA GLY A 939 16.04 35.86 43.59
C GLY A 939 15.83 35.92 42.08
N PHE A 940 14.69 36.45 41.63
CA PHE A 940 14.30 36.48 40.22
C PHE A 940 13.55 37.77 39.87
N VAL A 941 13.42 38.05 38.56
CA VAL A 941 12.72 39.24 38.05
C VAL A 941 11.25 38.91 37.77
N ARG A 942 10.33 39.74 38.25
CA ARG A 942 8.88 39.59 38.11
C ARG A 942 8.28 40.83 37.45
N ARG A 943 7.28 40.63 36.57
CA ARG A 943 6.52 41.72 35.95
C ARG A 943 5.56 42.38 36.96
N LEU A 944 5.54 43.71 36.99
CA LEU A 944 4.58 44.52 37.73
C LEU A 944 3.31 44.77 36.90
N PRO A 945 2.17 45.08 37.54
CA PRO A 945 0.98 45.57 36.85
C PRO A 945 1.28 46.81 35.98
N ALA A 946 0.48 47.01 34.93
CA ALA A 946 0.67 48.11 33.98
C ALA A 946 0.71 49.49 34.68
N GLY A 947 1.68 50.32 34.34
CA GLY A 947 1.85 51.68 34.89
C GLY A 947 2.65 51.78 36.20
N ARG A 948 3.07 50.65 36.80
CA ARG A 948 3.91 50.64 38.02
C ARG A 948 5.37 50.40 37.68
N GLN A 949 6.28 51.12 38.31
CA GLN A 949 7.73 50.91 38.19
C GLN A 949 8.31 50.30 39.48
N ALA A 950 9.46 49.64 39.37
CA ALA A 950 10.21 49.20 40.54
C ALA A 950 10.70 50.41 41.34
N SER A 951 10.66 50.30 42.67
CA SER A 951 11.29 51.28 43.54
C SER A 951 12.81 51.28 43.33
N ASP A 952 13.45 52.40 43.67
CA ASP A 952 14.89 52.54 43.53
C ASP A 952 15.65 51.50 44.38
N GLU A 953 15.12 51.15 45.55
CA GLU A 953 15.65 50.06 46.38
C GLU A 953 15.64 48.70 45.63
N GLN A 954 14.60 48.38 44.87
CA GLN A 954 14.54 47.13 44.09
C GLN A 954 15.41 47.16 42.84
N ARG A 955 15.64 48.34 42.27
CA ARG A 955 16.62 48.54 41.20
C ARG A 955 18.05 48.34 41.71
N GLU A 956 18.36 48.85 42.90
CA GLU A 956 19.68 48.71 43.53
C GLU A 956 19.99 47.25 43.91
N LEU A 957 19.03 46.53 44.51
CA LEU A 957 19.16 45.10 44.81
C LEU A 957 19.37 44.24 43.57
N HIS A 958 18.74 44.61 42.45
CA HIS A 958 18.96 43.94 41.18
C HIS A 958 20.38 44.17 40.66
N GLN A 959 20.90 45.40 40.75
CA GLN A 959 22.28 45.71 40.39
C GLN A 959 23.29 44.97 41.28
N GLU A 960 23.00 44.82 42.57
CA GLU A 960 23.82 44.05 43.49
C GLU A 960 23.76 42.54 43.19
N ALA A 961 22.59 42.01 42.81
CA ALA A 961 22.44 40.63 42.37
C ALA A 961 23.18 40.33 41.05
N ILE A 962 23.28 41.31 40.15
CA ILE A 962 24.12 41.25 38.95
C ILE A 962 25.61 41.25 39.32
N ARG A 963 26.04 42.14 40.23
CA ARG A 963 27.43 42.17 40.75
C ARG A 963 27.82 40.82 41.37
N ALA A 964 26.90 40.19 42.09
CA ALA A 964 27.06 38.86 42.68
C ALA A 964 26.88 37.69 41.68
N LYS A 965 26.67 37.97 40.38
CA LYS A 965 26.42 36.98 39.30
C LYS A 965 25.23 36.04 39.56
N ARG A 966 24.25 36.47 40.35
CA ARG A 966 23.04 35.70 40.70
C ARG A 966 21.92 35.84 39.68
N VAL A 967 21.96 36.88 38.84
CA VAL A 967 21.01 37.18 37.77
C VAL A 967 21.78 37.63 36.51
N VAL A 968 21.19 37.47 35.33
CA VAL A 968 21.80 37.85 34.04
C VAL A 968 22.15 39.35 34.02
N ASN A 969 23.36 39.70 33.58
CA ASN A 969 23.89 41.07 33.55
C ASN A 969 23.17 41.96 32.50
N ARG A 970 21.97 42.42 32.84
CA ARG A 970 21.17 43.38 32.06
C ARG A 970 20.44 44.33 33.01
N PRO A 971 20.23 45.62 32.66
CA PRO A 971 19.44 46.53 33.49
C PRO A 971 17.99 46.03 33.65
N LEU A 972 17.35 46.33 34.79
CA LEU A 972 15.97 45.92 35.09
C LEU A 972 15.00 46.62 34.11
N PRO A 973 14.21 45.90 33.31
CA PRO A 973 13.30 46.53 32.34
C PRO A 973 12.16 47.31 33.02
N ASP A 974 11.65 48.35 32.35
CA ASP A 974 10.51 49.11 32.84
C ASP A 974 9.27 48.23 33.04
N GLY A 975 8.60 48.41 34.18
CA GLY A 975 7.46 47.58 34.57
C GLY A 975 7.83 46.21 35.15
N TYR A 976 9.09 45.97 35.51
CA TYR A 976 9.53 44.77 36.22
C TYR A 976 10.18 45.14 37.56
N THR A 977 10.11 44.23 38.53
CA THR A 977 10.77 44.34 39.85
C THR A 977 11.63 43.12 40.14
N PHE A 978 12.62 43.28 41.01
CA PHE A 978 13.41 42.16 41.51
C PHE A 978 12.77 41.61 42.79
N VAL A 979 12.80 40.29 42.95
CA VAL A 979 12.31 39.60 44.16
C VAL A 979 13.53 38.99 44.84
N ARG A 980 13.80 39.40 46.09
CA ARG A 980 14.90 38.87 46.90
C ARG A 980 14.75 37.35 47.10
N PRO A 981 15.86 36.60 47.22
CA PRO A 981 15.80 35.20 47.60
C PRO A 981 15.02 35.04 48.91
N HIS A 982 14.10 34.08 48.97
CA HIS A 982 13.33 33.80 50.19
C HIS A 982 13.11 32.30 50.35
N GLY A 983 13.06 31.85 51.60
CA GLY A 983 12.73 30.47 51.94
C GLY A 983 11.23 30.23 51.78
N ARG A 984 10.85 29.13 51.14
CA ARG A 984 9.47 28.64 51.16
C ARG A 984 9.42 27.37 51.99
N LYS A 985 8.63 27.40 53.07
CA LYS A 985 8.25 26.20 53.82
C LYS A 985 7.09 25.52 53.10
N ARG A 986 7.14 24.20 52.98
CA ARG A 986 6.07 23.39 52.40
C ARG A 986 5.32 22.65 53.48
#